data_AF-A0A8S3TKX5-F1
#
_entry.id   AF-A0A8S3TKX5-F1
#
_cell.length_a   1.000
_cell.length_b   1.000
_cell.length_c   1.000
_cell.angle_alpha   90.00
_cell.angle_beta   90.00
_cell.angle_gamma   90.00
#
_symmetry.space_group_name_H-M   'P 1'
#
loop_
_entity.id
_entity.type
_entity.pdbx_description
1 polymer ?
#
loop_
_entity_poly.entity_id
_entity_poly.type
_entity_poly.pdbx_seq_one_letter_code
_entity_poly.pdbx_strand_id
1 'polypeptide(L)'
;MRFNSKELTHIVEQGVVDKEGILSMKYKPEGRIFKKEETYITRHCKLKGNLLFYYKNKESKNNRKSNPAPSLRTEPLGVLVLERCTIELDDEIDNAFIIVFEGDEPTYHFATRTETERDEWIQALHLSSYECLKMQLQSLREQIQAKTGRDPVSQPPPTETGMAFETQSGNANTNDEPAMEICLSCEDLPNDSSANPPNPFIVIYTINPPQQQTWVQHSHTEVVEKTNSPQFLKTIGFGDSSGIDTNTRIKLTVYHVKERMTGTMSQMGQVIFTVQDVLTSHQMELALPLQGPDPVDCGTVKVMAWVNDTNISVPNGPADDCKNDKLKRSAGRRRSKRVDTLRPLYRGIITRTFRFDTSDGGVKLLVHEYMAEAKLAFDIPLQLIKLWIDEEKSMIDQIKNLGQMSTRCQHACQEATEHCTSIVMLYEQHYHLISSFKGPSFKPSIKKGDKDLEFAPLNLHLQRMTVINELNDTTSWYDIVTVGAFTAYAQKYKHGGLMKLLQHQKEFYSADGTLSKNTKLDKACQLINSIHKLNVKVEHDCQRLCGSTSNGAFSEMKSIAEQITEHVKELVNVCDNKLLQGSEELYNAVREEVLYQKTLEMSKNELTESFTDLDMESSTENLSGTNFKKNPSMEPWELSRVNTEAACVCLTSLIESLESVDKTKWLESISQDVAKLKNFVAVLQNKAVSFMTFLNIMENKGHSKLNYTIKYRRDVCFSHAVTALVTGFMTKLTTHTTDTHFLNQLCQVGMLVQFEGLLSCHSDENGMIEDMMVAVDDLSQVVFRVKVEEQVDEGPVLSLHGKLKYGSNPDFQRHCLVVTVPVKQELFERLPDPLQRGKDINITPVFFNIGINEQATVAERFGDTSLQEKINFDNYGILYRYIEKYQVKIGDPDDGKTGLGTVGDLMQRLQYQVMAKKSKNTEVLKLASELTRKLQGIRFTSCKSAKDRTAMSITLEQVYILQQEHDLASHVFTQALDCFRSEGVRRENTLKNIGCRKYAFNSFQLLYVPKLYRPPNGTYGNVQG
;
A
#
# COMPACT_ATOMS: atom_id res chain seq x y z
N MET A 1 13.69 44.75 4.33
CA MET A 1 13.16 44.10 3.09
C MET A 1 14.21 44.19 1.99
N ARG A 2 14.42 43.15 1.16
CA ARG A 2 15.27 43.24 -0.04
C ARG A 2 14.37 43.36 -1.26
N PHE A 3 14.26 44.56 -1.82
CA PHE A 3 13.52 44.77 -3.07
C PHE A 3 14.45 44.66 -4.27
N ASN A 4 13.93 44.13 -5.37
CA ASN A 4 14.61 44.14 -6.66
C ASN A 4 14.50 45.54 -7.27
N SER A 5 15.63 46.15 -7.63
CA SER A 5 15.65 47.51 -8.21
C SER A 5 14.82 47.62 -9.50
N LYS A 6 14.71 46.52 -10.25
CA LYS A 6 13.88 46.44 -11.47
C LYS A 6 12.38 46.48 -11.16
N GLU A 7 11.94 45.82 -10.08
CA GLU A 7 10.54 45.81 -9.65
C GLU A 7 10.10 47.18 -9.14
N LEU A 8 10.93 47.85 -8.33
CA LEU A 8 10.66 49.21 -7.85
C LEU A 8 10.57 50.24 -9.00
N THR A 9 11.44 50.09 -10.00
CA THR A 9 11.39 50.95 -11.21
C THR A 9 10.11 50.69 -12.01
N HIS A 10 9.67 49.44 -12.10
CA HIS A 10 8.42 49.09 -12.78
C HIS A 10 7.18 49.66 -12.06
N ILE A 11 7.15 49.60 -10.72
CA ILE A 11 6.04 50.11 -9.90
C ILE A 11 5.82 51.60 -10.15
N VAL A 12 6.87 52.42 -10.14
CA VAL A 12 6.70 53.86 -10.36
C VAL A 12 6.30 54.19 -11.82
N GLU A 13 6.69 53.34 -12.78
CA GLU A 13 6.36 53.50 -14.21
C GLU A 13 4.91 53.09 -14.58
N GLN A 14 4.24 52.22 -13.80
CA GLN A 14 2.90 51.71 -14.13
C GLN A 14 1.74 52.44 -13.44
N GLY A 15 0.88 53.15 -14.18
CA GLY A 15 -0.29 53.83 -13.61
C GLY A 15 -0.03 55.27 -13.17
N VAL A 16 -1.03 55.93 -12.58
CA VAL A 16 -0.99 57.36 -12.22
C VAL A 16 -0.09 57.58 -11.00
N VAL A 17 0.68 58.67 -11.00
CA VAL A 17 1.51 59.12 -9.88
C VAL A 17 0.67 60.09 -9.03
N ASP A 18 0.69 59.93 -7.70
CA ASP A 18 -0.17 60.72 -6.81
C ASP A 18 0.31 62.18 -6.69
N LYS A 19 1.63 62.39 -6.64
CA LYS A 19 2.25 63.72 -6.76
C LYS A 19 3.67 63.60 -7.29
N GLU A 20 4.07 64.50 -8.17
CA GLU A 20 5.46 64.62 -8.63
C GLU A 20 5.92 66.07 -8.61
N GLY A 21 7.23 66.27 -8.44
CA GLY A 21 7.81 67.61 -8.37
C GLY A 21 9.24 67.61 -7.86
N ILE A 22 9.80 68.81 -7.76
CA ILE A 22 11.19 69.03 -7.35
C ILE A 22 11.23 69.40 -5.87
N LEU A 23 11.99 68.64 -5.09
CA LEU A 23 12.24 68.90 -3.66
C LEU A 23 13.73 69.09 -3.41
N SER A 24 14.08 70.05 -2.57
CA SER A 24 15.44 70.19 -2.04
C SER A 24 15.58 69.27 -0.84
N MET A 25 16.36 68.21 -0.95
CA MET A 25 16.55 67.20 0.09
C MET A 25 17.89 67.41 0.81
N LYS A 26 17.88 67.43 2.15
CA LYS A 26 19.09 67.58 2.97
C LYS A 26 19.99 66.36 2.82
N TYR A 27 21.26 66.57 2.46
CA TYR A 27 22.23 65.49 2.24
C TYR A 27 23.41 65.60 3.22
N LYS A 28 23.62 64.56 4.02
CA LYS A 28 24.84 64.37 4.82
C LYS A 28 25.75 63.36 4.12
N PRO A 29 26.96 63.74 3.67
CA PRO A 29 27.92 62.76 3.16
C PRO A 29 28.47 61.93 4.32
N GLU A 30 28.12 60.65 4.38
CA GLU A 30 28.74 59.71 5.31
C GLU A 30 30.22 59.48 4.94
N GLY A 31 31.13 59.64 5.92
CA GLY A 31 32.47 59.03 5.85
C GLY A 31 33.68 59.93 5.56
N ARG A 32 33.75 61.21 5.99
CA ARG A 32 35.03 61.96 6.09
C ARG A 32 35.11 62.86 7.33
N ILE A 33 36.26 62.83 7.99
CA ILE A 33 36.61 63.42 9.31
C ILE A 33 36.58 64.97 9.37
N PHE A 34 36.07 65.66 8.34
CA PHE A 34 35.94 67.11 8.34
C PHE A 34 34.47 67.49 8.16
N LYS A 35 33.90 68.18 9.18
CA LYS A 35 32.58 68.83 9.13
C LYS A 35 32.50 69.71 7.88
N LYS A 36 31.86 69.21 6.82
CA LYS A 36 31.30 70.06 5.76
C LYS A 36 29.87 70.40 6.15
N GLU A 37 29.51 71.66 5.95
CA GLU A 37 28.17 72.21 6.19
C GLU A 37 27.10 71.36 5.47
N GLU A 38 25.98 71.16 6.16
CA GLU A 38 24.81 70.46 5.64
C GLU A 38 24.34 71.18 4.37
N THR A 39 24.20 70.46 3.25
CA THR A 39 23.79 71.06 1.97
C THR A 39 22.50 70.43 1.46
N TYR A 40 21.56 71.28 1.06
CA TYR A 40 20.33 70.87 0.40
C TYR A 40 20.60 70.62 -1.07
N ILE A 41 20.26 69.42 -1.56
CA ILE A 41 20.44 69.04 -2.96
C ILE A 41 19.07 68.89 -3.60
N THR A 42 18.88 69.56 -4.74
CA THR A 42 17.67 69.44 -5.53
C THR A 42 17.52 68.03 -6.11
N ARG A 43 16.38 67.40 -5.82
CA ARG A 43 15.98 66.06 -6.27
C ARG A 43 14.62 66.15 -6.96
N HIS A 44 14.46 65.36 -8.01
CA HIS A 44 13.13 65.08 -8.54
C HIS A 44 12.51 63.98 -7.69
N CYS A 45 11.26 64.16 -7.25
CA CYS A 45 10.56 63.23 -6.37
C CYS A 45 9.21 62.82 -6.97
N LYS A 46 8.83 61.55 -6.78
CA LYS A 46 7.54 60.99 -7.20
C LYS A 46 6.93 60.20 -6.06
N LEU A 47 5.72 60.56 -5.65
CA LEU A 47 4.93 59.85 -4.66
C LEU A 47 3.93 58.93 -5.36
N LYS A 48 3.93 57.66 -4.98
CA LYS A 48 3.01 56.65 -5.50
C LYS A 48 2.62 55.64 -4.43
N GLY A 49 1.35 55.58 -4.08
CA GLY A 49 0.88 54.92 -2.88
C GLY A 49 1.61 55.47 -1.66
N ASN A 50 2.15 54.59 -0.83
CA ASN A 50 2.99 54.94 0.32
C ASN A 50 4.50 54.98 -0.01
N LEU A 51 4.89 55.08 -1.29
CA LEU A 51 6.29 55.07 -1.73
C LEU A 51 6.70 56.43 -2.31
N LEU A 52 7.68 57.09 -1.69
CA LEU A 52 8.28 58.33 -2.17
C LEU A 52 9.64 58.04 -2.83
N PHE A 53 9.67 58.07 -4.16
CA PHE A 53 10.88 57.87 -4.96
C PHE A 53 11.62 59.19 -5.17
N TYR A 54 12.95 59.19 -5.10
CA TYR A 54 13.78 60.36 -5.43
C TYR A 54 14.92 60.01 -6.39
N TYR A 55 15.24 60.94 -7.30
CA TYR A 55 16.17 60.72 -8.43
C TYR A 55 17.39 61.64 -8.38
N LYS A 56 18.51 61.18 -8.97
CA LYS A 56 19.72 61.99 -9.13
C LYS A 56 19.52 63.06 -10.21
N ASN A 57 19.87 64.32 -9.91
CA ASN A 57 19.72 65.42 -10.85
C ASN A 57 20.80 65.34 -11.97
N LYS A 58 20.41 65.48 -13.24
CA LYS A 58 21.32 65.44 -14.42
C LYS A 58 21.81 66.84 -14.79
N GLU A 59 22.49 67.53 -13.88
CA GLU A 59 23.25 68.72 -14.24
C GLU A 59 24.69 68.61 -13.74
N SER A 60 25.56 68.26 -14.69
CA SER A 60 26.94 68.73 -14.84
C SER A 60 27.80 67.63 -15.48
N LYS A 61 27.87 67.67 -16.82
CA LYS A 61 29.09 67.46 -17.62
C LYS A 61 28.77 67.74 -19.09
N ASN A 62 29.10 68.97 -19.49
CA ASN A 62 29.35 69.32 -20.88
C ASN A 62 30.38 68.34 -21.47
N ASN A 63 30.00 67.51 -22.43
CA ASN A 63 30.84 67.26 -23.59
C ASN A 63 30.00 66.85 -24.80
N ARG A 64 30.32 67.52 -25.90
CA ARG A 64 29.63 67.51 -27.18
C ARG A 64 29.72 66.15 -27.88
N LYS A 65 28.71 65.93 -28.73
CA LYS A 65 28.60 64.95 -29.85
C LYS A 65 28.04 63.55 -29.50
N SER A 66 26.73 63.39 -29.68
CA SER A 66 26.12 62.65 -30.81
C SER A 66 24.71 62.17 -30.43
N ASN A 67 23.73 62.51 -31.30
CA ASN A 67 22.34 62.04 -31.43
C ASN A 67 21.46 61.82 -30.18
N PRO A 68 20.27 62.44 -30.08
CA PRO A 68 19.28 62.06 -29.09
C PRO A 68 18.54 60.80 -29.57
N ALA A 69 18.91 59.64 -29.01
CA ALA A 69 17.97 58.52 -28.93
C ALA A 69 16.93 58.83 -27.82
N PRO A 70 15.66 58.41 -27.97
CA PRO A 70 14.66 58.61 -26.92
C PRO A 70 15.13 57.91 -25.63
N SER A 71 15.09 58.68 -24.56
CA SER A 71 15.94 58.61 -23.39
C SER A 71 15.81 57.33 -22.54
N LEU A 72 16.99 56.81 -22.19
CA LEU A 72 17.29 55.88 -21.10
C LEU A 72 16.46 56.17 -19.83
N ARG A 73 15.67 55.17 -19.42
CA ARG A 73 14.95 55.09 -18.13
C ARG A 73 15.92 55.43 -16.99
N THR A 74 15.59 56.42 -16.16
CA THR A 74 16.48 56.83 -15.07
C THR A 74 16.03 56.10 -13.80
N GLU A 75 16.82 55.14 -13.33
CA GLU A 75 16.53 54.38 -12.11
C GLU A 75 16.45 55.33 -10.89
N PRO A 76 15.52 55.10 -9.94
CA PRO A 76 15.44 55.89 -8.72
C PRO A 76 16.71 55.75 -7.89
N LEU A 77 17.18 56.84 -7.29
CA LEU A 77 18.34 56.84 -6.38
C LEU A 77 18.00 56.15 -5.05
N GLY A 78 16.74 56.27 -4.62
CA GLY A 78 16.20 55.59 -3.47
C GLY A 78 14.69 55.75 -3.38
N VAL A 79 14.10 55.06 -2.41
CA VAL A 79 12.67 55.10 -2.09
C VAL A 79 12.50 55.18 -0.58
N LEU A 80 11.62 56.05 -0.12
CA LEU A 80 11.16 56.11 1.27
C LEU A 80 9.78 55.47 1.35
N VAL A 81 9.60 54.56 2.30
CA VAL A 81 8.31 53.89 2.55
C VAL A 81 7.62 54.64 3.69
N LEU A 82 6.47 55.25 3.44
CA LEU A 82 5.73 56.09 4.40
C LEU A 82 4.95 55.24 5.40
N GLU A 83 5.68 54.49 6.22
CA GLU A 83 5.18 53.67 7.32
C GLU A 83 5.81 54.14 8.63
N ARG A 84 4.99 54.24 9.70
CA ARG A 84 5.45 54.71 11.02
C ARG A 84 6.22 56.03 10.96
N CYS A 85 5.74 56.95 10.14
CA CYS A 85 6.32 58.27 9.99
C CYS A 85 5.31 59.37 10.30
N THR A 86 5.80 60.48 10.84
CA THR A 86 5.08 61.75 10.96
C THR A 86 5.75 62.80 10.09
N ILE A 87 4.96 63.74 9.59
CA ILE A 87 5.46 64.83 8.75
C ILE A 87 5.28 66.13 9.54
N GLU A 88 6.40 66.75 9.89
CA GLU A 88 6.46 67.95 10.73
C GLU A 88 6.93 69.15 9.90
N LEU A 89 6.57 70.36 10.32
CA LEU A 89 7.13 71.58 9.75
C LEU A 89 8.57 71.78 10.25
N ASP A 90 9.46 72.21 9.36
CA ASP A 90 10.83 72.56 9.75
C ASP A 90 10.87 74.06 10.08
N ASP A 91 10.88 74.40 11.37
CA ASP A 91 10.89 75.79 11.84
C ASP A 91 12.24 76.51 11.59
N GLU A 92 13.30 75.77 11.21
CA GLU A 92 14.62 76.33 10.97
C GLU A 92 14.81 76.86 9.54
N ILE A 93 13.96 76.42 8.59
CA ILE A 93 14.11 76.73 7.16
C ILE A 93 12.77 77.09 6.54
N ASP A 94 12.72 78.25 5.87
CA ASP A 94 11.53 78.69 5.14
C ASP A 94 11.08 77.65 4.11
N ASN A 95 9.77 77.35 4.12
CA ASN A 95 9.12 76.43 3.19
C ASN A 95 9.65 74.99 3.26
N ALA A 96 10.08 74.52 4.45
CA ALA A 96 10.60 73.18 4.66
C ALA A 96 9.73 72.31 5.58
N PHE A 97 9.91 70.99 5.47
CA PHE A 97 9.24 69.96 6.25
C PHE A 97 10.17 68.77 6.50
N ILE A 98 9.89 68.02 7.56
CA ILE A 98 10.68 66.89 8.04
C ILE A 98 9.80 65.64 8.04
N ILE A 99 10.31 64.55 7.49
CA ILE A 99 9.73 63.21 7.67
C ILE A 99 10.49 62.54 8.82
N VAL A 100 9.78 62.30 9.92
CA VAL A 100 10.31 61.69 11.14
C VAL A 100 9.77 60.27 11.25
N PHE A 101 10.66 59.28 11.20
CA PHE A 101 10.32 57.86 11.37
C PHE A 101 10.42 57.48 12.86
N GLU A 102 9.52 56.63 13.34
CA GLU A 102 9.56 56.13 14.72
C GLU A 102 10.79 55.24 14.97
N GLY A 103 11.54 55.51 16.06
CA GLY A 103 12.73 54.75 16.47
C GLY A 103 14.05 55.48 16.25
N ASP A 104 15.17 54.76 16.21
CA ASP A 104 16.52 55.28 15.87
C ASP A 104 16.73 55.43 14.34
N GLU A 105 15.64 55.57 13.57
CA GLU A 105 15.69 55.71 12.11
C GLU A 105 16.03 57.14 11.66
N PRO A 106 16.66 57.31 10.48
CA PRO A 106 17.08 58.63 10.00
C PRO A 106 15.87 59.52 9.67
N THR A 107 15.93 60.79 10.08
CA THR A 107 14.98 61.82 9.66
C THR A 107 15.39 62.42 8.31
N TYR A 108 14.40 62.76 7.49
CA TYR A 108 14.62 63.30 6.15
C TYR A 108 14.02 64.70 6.04
N HIS A 109 14.87 65.69 5.77
CA HIS A 109 14.44 67.08 5.61
C HIS A 109 14.29 67.44 4.14
N PHE A 110 13.19 68.11 3.81
CA PHE A 110 12.83 68.57 2.48
C PHE A 110 12.44 70.05 2.50
N ALA A 111 12.79 70.79 1.45
CA ALA A 111 12.36 72.17 1.25
C ALA A 111 11.78 72.36 -0.16
N THR A 112 10.76 73.19 -0.26
CA THR A 112 10.11 73.58 -1.53
C THR A 112 10.45 75.03 -1.89
N ARG A 113 9.95 75.53 -3.04
CA ARG A 113 10.21 76.92 -3.46
C ARG A 113 9.22 77.91 -2.85
N THR A 114 8.04 77.43 -2.48
CA THR A 114 6.94 78.24 -1.98
C THR A 114 6.23 77.52 -0.85
N GLU A 115 5.60 78.30 0.03
CA GLU A 115 4.82 77.79 1.14
C GLU A 115 3.66 76.89 0.66
N THR A 116 2.98 77.31 -0.42
CA THR A 116 1.89 76.53 -1.03
C THR A 116 2.37 75.15 -1.49
N GLU A 117 3.53 75.07 -2.16
CA GLU A 117 4.09 73.77 -2.57
C GLU A 117 4.43 72.89 -1.37
N ARG A 118 4.94 73.48 -0.27
CA ARG A 118 5.25 72.74 0.97
C ARG A 118 3.99 72.08 1.51
N ASP A 119 2.92 72.86 1.66
CA ASP A 119 1.67 72.39 2.27
C ASP A 119 1.00 71.31 1.42
N GLU A 120 1.00 71.46 0.09
CA GLU A 120 0.50 70.42 -0.81
C GLU A 120 1.31 69.11 -0.72
N TRP A 121 2.64 69.20 -0.56
CA TRP A 121 3.49 68.02 -0.38
C TRP A 121 3.24 67.36 0.97
N ILE A 122 3.15 68.14 2.06
CA ILE A 122 2.80 67.62 3.40
C ILE A 122 1.45 66.91 3.36
N GLN A 123 0.44 67.51 2.71
CA GLN A 123 -0.89 66.93 2.59
C GLN A 123 -0.86 65.62 1.79
N ALA A 124 -0.19 65.59 0.64
CA ALA A 124 -0.08 64.38 -0.17
C ALA A 124 0.64 63.25 0.58
N LEU A 125 1.74 63.56 1.26
CA LEU A 125 2.50 62.58 2.04
C LEU A 125 1.70 62.06 3.25
N HIS A 126 0.90 62.91 3.91
CA HIS A 126 0.00 62.50 4.99
C HIS A 126 -1.08 61.54 4.50
N LEU A 127 -1.76 61.88 3.40
CA LEU A 127 -2.84 61.06 2.83
C LEU A 127 -2.31 59.71 2.30
N SER A 128 -1.06 59.68 1.84
CA SER A 128 -0.37 58.48 1.38
C SER A 128 0.24 57.62 2.49
N SER A 129 0.28 58.11 3.74
CA SER A 129 0.84 57.35 4.86
C SER A 129 0.02 56.10 5.16
N TYR A 130 0.70 55.02 5.57
CA TYR A 130 0.04 53.77 5.91
C TYR A 130 -1.05 53.93 6.98
N GLU A 131 -0.82 54.75 7.99
CA GLU A 131 -1.79 54.95 9.08
C GLU A 131 -3.06 55.69 8.59
N CYS A 132 -2.91 56.67 7.70
CA CYS A 132 -4.07 57.33 7.09
C CYS A 132 -4.87 56.35 6.22
N LEU A 133 -4.19 55.59 5.36
CA LEU A 133 -4.82 54.58 4.50
C LEU A 133 -5.51 53.47 5.31
N LYS A 134 -4.91 53.05 6.44
CA LYS A 134 -5.48 52.07 7.36
C LYS A 134 -6.74 52.59 8.05
N MET A 135 -6.75 53.84 8.50
CA MET A 135 -7.95 54.48 9.06
C MET A 135 -9.06 54.62 8.02
N GLN A 136 -8.72 55.02 6.79
CA GLN A 136 -9.70 55.09 5.69
C GLN A 136 -10.28 53.71 5.36
N LEU A 137 -9.44 52.68 5.28
CA LEU A 137 -9.88 51.30 5.09
C LEU A 137 -10.83 50.85 6.20
N GLN A 138 -10.50 51.12 7.47
CA GLN A 138 -11.34 50.77 8.62
C GLN A 138 -12.71 51.46 8.54
N SER A 139 -12.73 52.77 8.25
CA SER A 139 -13.98 53.52 8.06
C SER A 139 -14.83 52.98 6.91
N LEU A 140 -14.22 52.64 5.77
CA LEU A 140 -14.93 52.03 4.64
C LEU A 140 -15.48 50.64 5.00
N ARG A 141 -14.73 49.83 5.75
CA ARG A 141 -15.19 48.51 6.22
C ARG A 141 -16.42 48.63 7.12
N GLU A 142 -16.39 49.56 8.07
CA GLU A 142 -17.52 49.82 8.97
C GLU A 142 -18.75 50.30 8.19
N GLN A 143 -18.57 51.20 7.22
CA GLN A 143 -19.66 51.68 6.36
C GLN A 143 -20.27 50.56 5.50
N ILE A 144 -19.45 49.67 4.95
CA ILE A 144 -19.93 48.54 4.14
C ILE A 144 -20.60 47.50 5.03
N GLN A 145 -20.00 47.14 6.17
CA GLN A 145 -20.57 46.19 7.12
C GLN A 145 -21.93 46.67 7.65
N ALA A 146 -22.08 47.96 7.91
CA ALA A 146 -23.36 48.55 8.31
C ALA A 146 -24.43 48.43 7.21
N LYS A 147 -24.04 48.43 5.92
CA LYS A 147 -24.97 48.30 4.78
C LYS A 147 -25.26 46.86 4.37
N THR A 148 -24.30 45.94 4.54
CA THR A 148 -24.39 44.56 4.00
C THR A 148 -24.52 43.49 5.08
N GLY A 149 -24.32 43.84 6.35
CA GLY A 149 -24.33 42.91 7.48
C GLY A 149 -23.10 41.99 7.55
N ARG A 150 -22.08 42.20 6.72
CA ARG A 150 -20.84 41.37 6.67
C ARG A 150 -19.61 42.24 6.42
N ASP A 151 -18.48 41.87 7.01
CA ASP A 151 -17.19 42.53 6.72
C ASP A 151 -16.77 42.23 5.27
N PRO A 152 -16.57 43.26 4.42
CA PRO A 152 -16.21 43.07 3.01
C PRO A 152 -14.81 42.49 2.77
N VAL A 153 -13.93 42.53 3.77
CA VAL A 153 -12.54 42.01 3.66
C VAL A 153 -12.35 40.81 4.59
N SER A 154 -13.41 40.05 4.89
CA SER A 154 -13.22 38.67 5.31
C SER A 154 -12.60 37.90 4.14
N GLN A 155 -11.28 37.99 3.97
CA GLN A 155 -10.53 36.92 3.34
C GLN A 155 -10.99 35.63 4.01
N PRO A 156 -11.19 34.52 3.28
CA PRO A 156 -11.22 33.24 3.97
C PRO A 156 -10.01 33.22 4.90
N PRO A 157 -10.18 32.88 6.19
CA PRO A 157 -9.07 32.87 7.11
C PRO A 157 -7.90 32.14 6.43
N PRO A 158 -6.66 32.67 6.48
CA PRO A 158 -5.52 31.95 5.96
C PRO A 158 -5.59 30.56 6.59
N THR A 159 -5.84 29.54 5.77
CA THR A 159 -6.00 28.18 6.26
C THR A 159 -4.72 27.88 7.02
N GLU A 160 -4.84 27.73 8.34
CA GLU A 160 -3.74 27.30 9.18
C GLU A 160 -3.26 25.97 8.59
N THR A 161 -2.15 26.03 7.84
CA THR A 161 -1.52 24.96 7.04
C THR A 161 -1.92 24.75 5.55
N GLY A 162 -1.89 25.79 4.71
CA GLY A 162 -1.80 25.67 3.24
C GLY A 162 -3.14 25.43 2.55
N MET A 163 -3.19 25.11 1.25
CA MET A 163 -4.44 24.80 0.49
C MET A 163 -5.15 23.51 0.97
N ALA A 164 -5.28 23.29 2.27
CA ALA A 164 -6.22 22.36 2.85
C ALA A 164 -7.60 23.03 2.82
N PHE A 165 -8.20 23.14 1.64
CA PHE A 165 -9.64 23.37 1.54
C PHE A 165 -10.30 22.12 2.12
N GLU A 166 -10.65 22.20 3.41
CA GLU A 166 -11.43 21.17 4.08
C GLU A 166 -12.81 21.17 3.43
N THR A 167 -12.98 20.29 2.45
CA THR A 167 -14.31 19.95 1.98
C THR A 167 -15.01 19.28 3.15
N GLN A 168 -16.12 19.86 3.60
CA GLN A 168 -17.25 19.10 4.15
C GLN A 168 -17.87 18.22 3.04
N SER A 169 -17.06 17.56 2.20
CA SER A 169 -17.50 16.34 1.57
C SER A 169 -17.56 15.34 2.72
N GLY A 170 -18.66 15.36 3.47
CA GLY A 170 -19.04 14.36 4.47
C GLY A 170 -19.23 12.96 3.89
N ASN A 171 -18.59 12.65 2.75
CA ASN A 171 -18.76 11.43 2.00
C ASN A 171 -17.46 10.62 2.04
N ALA A 172 -16.85 10.49 3.22
CA ALA A 172 -16.03 9.32 3.52
C ALA A 172 -16.92 8.07 3.71
N ASN A 173 -18.26 8.21 3.72
CA ASN A 173 -19.20 7.13 4.08
C ASN A 173 -20.57 7.10 3.36
N THR A 174 -20.80 7.75 2.21
CA THR A 174 -22.12 7.65 1.56
C THR A 174 -22.10 6.66 0.40
N ASN A 175 -22.87 5.60 0.57
CA ASN A 175 -23.25 4.60 -0.43
C ASN A 175 -24.02 5.18 -1.64
N ASP A 176 -24.27 6.49 -1.67
CA ASP A 176 -25.14 7.14 -2.64
C ASP A 176 -24.38 7.47 -3.92
N GLU A 177 -24.92 7.01 -5.04
CA GLU A 177 -24.48 7.41 -6.36
C GLU A 177 -24.81 8.90 -6.60
N PRO A 178 -23.88 9.70 -7.17
CA PRO A 178 -24.21 11.08 -7.54
C PRO A 178 -25.31 11.09 -8.60
N ALA A 179 -26.35 11.89 -8.36
CA ALA A 179 -27.45 12.16 -9.28
C ALA A 179 -26.97 12.92 -10.52
N MET A 180 -25.99 13.81 -10.36
CA MET A 180 -25.35 14.56 -11.43
C MET A 180 -23.83 14.66 -11.19
N GLU A 181 -23.07 14.61 -12.27
CA GLU A 181 -21.62 14.83 -12.27
C GLU A 181 -21.27 15.94 -13.26
N ILE A 182 -20.31 16.79 -12.92
CA ILE A 182 -19.78 17.83 -13.82
C ILE A 182 -18.27 17.74 -13.99
N CYS A 183 -17.83 18.08 -15.20
CA CYS A 183 -16.46 18.41 -15.53
C CYS A 183 -16.35 19.88 -15.91
N LEU A 184 -15.20 20.46 -15.60
CA LEU A 184 -14.93 21.88 -15.81
C LEU A 184 -13.72 22.05 -16.73
N SER A 185 -13.75 23.09 -17.54
CA SER A 185 -12.59 23.65 -18.23
C SER A 185 -12.72 25.16 -18.32
N CYS A 186 -11.62 25.87 -18.54
CA CYS A 186 -11.65 27.28 -18.87
C CYS A 186 -10.95 27.56 -20.20
N GLU A 187 -11.27 28.69 -20.79
CA GLU A 187 -10.65 29.23 -22.01
C GLU A 187 -10.31 30.71 -21.79
N ASP A 188 -9.20 31.15 -22.38
CA ASP A 188 -8.78 32.55 -22.44
C ASP A 188 -8.63 33.22 -21.05
N LEU A 189 -8.18 32.48 -20.04
CA LEU A 189 -7.89 33.08 -18.74
C LEU A 189 -6.74 34.09 -18.84
N PRO A 190 -6.79 35.23 -18.13
CA PRO A 190 -5.72 36.23 -18.19
C PRO A 190 -4.41 35.74 -17.59
N ASN A 191 -3.29 36.28 -18.10
CA ASN A 191 -1.96 36.05 -17.53
C ASN A 191 -1.84 36.66 -16.13
N ASP A 192 -0.89 36.15 -15.34
CA ASP A 192 -0.54 36.72 -14.05
C ASP A 192 0.11 38.11 -14.19
N SER A 193 0.38 38.75 -13.04
CA SER A 193 1.03 40.07 -12.99
C SER A 193 2.44 40.12 -13.61
N SER A 194 3.04 38.95 -13.85
CA SER A 194 4.36 38.80 -14.49
C SER A 194 4.25 38.40 -15.97
N ALA A 195 3.05 38.49 -16.57
CA ALA A 195 2.72 38.08 -17.92
C ALA A 195 2.95 36.58 -18.22
N ASN A 196 2.95 35.72 -17.19
CA ASN A 196 2.99 34.28 -17.37
C ASN A 196 1.58 33.68 -17.38
N PRO A 197 1.37 32.54 -18.05
CA PRO A 197 0.13 31.77 -17.94
C PRO A 197 -0.20 31.44 -16.47
N PRO A 198 -1.49 31.49 -16.08
CA PRO A 198 -1.89 31.30 -14.70
C PRO A 198 -1.77 29.84 -14.24
N ASN A 199 -1.97 29.59 -12.93
CA ASN A 199 -2.18 28.27 -12.36
C ASN A 199 -3.64 28.15 -11.86
N PRO A 200 -4.59 27.76 -12.74
CA PRO A 200 -6.01 27.82 -12.41
C PRO A 200 -6.44 26.77 -11.39
N PHE A 201 -7.37 27.16 -10.53
CA PHE A 201 -8.03 26.35 -9.51
C PHE A 201 -9.46 26.84 -9.31
N ILE A 202 -10.44 25.94 -9.29
CA ILE A 202 -11.85 26.32 -9.13
C ILE A 202 -12.37 25.81 -7.80
N VAL A 203 -12.99 26.72 -7.03
CA VAL A 203 -13.80 26.36 -5.85
C VAL A 203 -15.28 26.42 -6.23
N ILE A 204 -16.01 25.38 -5.84
CA ILE A 204 -17.42 25.19 -6.16
C ILE A 204 -18.25 25.36 -4.89
N TYR A 205 -19.21 26.27 -4.95
CA TYR A 205 -20.16 26.53 -3.88
C TYR A 205 -21.58 26.22 -4.36
N THR A 206 -22.41 25.74 -3.44
CA THR A 206 -23.83 25.47 -3.69
C THR A 206 -24.71 26.25 -2.72
N ILE A 207 -25.93 26.54 -3.14
CA ILE A 207 -27.00 27.07 -2.29
C ILE A 207 -28.35 26.58 -2.84
N ASN A 208 -29.26 26.19 -1.94
CA ASN A 208 -30.62 25.76 -2.25
C ASN A 208 -31.64 26.81 -1.77
N PRO A 209 -32.11 27.72 -2.63
CA PRO A 209 -33.14 28.70 -2.25
C PRO A 209 -34.53 28.03 -2.13
N PRO A 210 -35.38 28.39 -1.15
CA PRO A 210 -35.17 29.34 -0.05
C PRO A 210 -34.61 28.70 1.23
N GLN A 211 -34.37 27.39 1.23
CA GLN A 211 -34.04 26.58 2.41
C GLN A 211 -32.69 26.96 3.04
N GLN A 212 -31.74 27.42 2.21
CA GLN A 212 -30.40 27.85 2.63
C GLN A 212 -30.19 29.34 2.33
N GLN A 213 -29.62 30.07 3.30
CA GLN A 213 -29.32 31.51 3.19
C GLN A 213 -27.83 31.81 2.95
N THR A 214 -26.97 30.80 2.94
CA THR A 214 -25.51 30.93 2.82
C THR A 214 -24.97 29.96 1.79
N TRP A 215 -23.99 30.41 1.00
CA TRP A 215 -23.19 29.56 0.14
C TRP A 215 -22.40 28.56 0.97
N VAL A 216 -22.50 27.28 0.62
CA VAL A 216 -21.72 26.20 1.23
C VAL A 216 -20.68 25.75 0.22
N GLN A 217 -19.42 25.60 0.64
CA GLN A 217 -18.39 25.04 -0.23
C GLN A 217 -18.66 23.56 -0.44
N HIS A 218 -18.93 23.18 -1.69
CA HIS A 218 -19.25 21.80 -2.06
C HIS A 218 -18.01 21.01 -2.44
N SER A 219 -17.17 21.56 -3.32
CA SER A 219 -15.99 20.87 -3.87
C SER A 219 -14.97 21.86 -4.44
N HIS A 220 -13.88 21.33 -4.97
CA HIS A 220 -12.86 22.07 -5.72
C HIS A 220 -12.23 21.18 -6.79
N THR A 221 -11.60 21.77 -7.80
CA THR A 221 -10.79 21.06 -8.81
C THR A 221 -9.37 20.79 -8.32
N GLU A 222 -8.55 20.09 -9.11
CA GLU A 222 -7.09 20.17 -8.99
C GLU A 222 -6.55 21.55 -9.44
N VAL A 223 -5.25 21.78 -9.21
CA VAL A 223 -4.53 22.93 -9.77
C VAL A 223 -3.81 22.51 -11.04
N VAL A 224 -4.16 23.14 -12.16
CA VAL A 224 -3.48 22.95 -13.45
C VAL A 224 -2.42 24.05 -13.60
N GLU A 225 -1.20 23.69 -13.98
CA GLU A 225 -0.08 24.65 -14.00
C GLU A 225 0.09 25.32 -15.37
N LYS A 226 0.37 26.63 -15.35
CA LYS A 226 0.87 27.41 -16.48
C LYS A 226 0.03 27.28 -17.75
N THR A 227 -1.27 27.49 -17.65
CA THR A 227 -2.17 27.43 -18.80
C THR A 227 -3.29 28.46 -18.70
N ASN A 228 -3.60 29.09 -19.83
CA ASN A 228 -4.75 29.99 -20.00
C ASN A 228 -6.04 29.22 -20.30
N SER A 229 -5.93 27.96 -20.74
CA SER A 229 -7.07 27.11 -21.09
C SER A 229 -6.99 25.76 -20.36
N PRO A 230 -7.19 25.76 -19.02
CA PRO A 230 -7.11 24.54 -18.21
C PRO A 230 -8.28 23.60 -18.51
N GLN A 231 -7.98 22.32 -18.56
CA GLN A 231 -8.99 21.27 -18.45
C GLN A 231 -8.82 20.55 -17.12
N PHE A 232 -9.89 20.44 -16.33
CA PHE A 232 -9.85 19.76 -15.04
C PHE A 232 -10.32 18.31 -15.20
N LEU A 233 -9.51 17.37 -14.70
CA LEU A 233 -9.70 15.93 -14.81
C LEU A 233 -10.59 15.40 -13.67
N LYS A 234 -10.55 16.05 -12.49
CA LYS A 234 -11.41 15.68 -11.35
C LYS A 234 -12.88 15.93 -11.70
N THR A 235 -13.70 14.88 -11.56
CA THR A 235 -15.15 14.97 -11.73
C THR A 235 -15.82 15.37 -10.41
N ILE A 236 -16.76 16.31 -10.46
CA ILE A 236 -17.48 16.80 -9.28
C ILE A 236 -18.87 16.17 -9.27
N GLY A 237 -19.14 15.34 -8.26
CA GLY A 237 -20.43 14.68 -8.08
C GLY A 237 -21.36 15.43 -7.14
N PHE A 238 -22.66 15.33 -7.43
CA PHE A 238 -23.78 15.88 -6.67
C PHE A 238 -24.77 14.74 -6.37
N GLY A 239 -24.82 14.25 -5.13
CA GLY A 239 -25.66 13.10 -4.72
C GLY A 239 -26.81 13.47 -3.80
N ASP A 240 -27.59 12.49 -3.36
CA ASP A 240 -28.79 12.72 -2.54
C ASP A 240 -28.47 13.44 -1.22
N SER A 241 -27.30 13.15 -0.62
CA SER A 241 -26.81 13.85 0.58
C SER A 241 -26.39 15.31 0.36
N SER A 242 -26.18 15.73 -0.91
CA SER A 242 -25.95 17.14 -1.24
C SER A 242 -27.24 17.95 -1.30
N GLY A 243 -28.41 17.29 -1.27
CA GLY A 243 -29.73 17.93 -1.26
C GLY A 243 -30.01 18.76 -2.50
N ILE A 244 -29.39 18.42 -3.63
CA ILE A 244 -29.42 19.22 -4.85
C ILE A 244 -30.68 18.94 -5.66
N ASP A 245 -31.35 20.00 -6.07
CA ASP A 245 -32.51 19.99 -6.95
C ASP A 245 -32.26 20.86 -8.19
N THR A 246 -33.27 20.98 -9.07
CA THR A 246 -33.15 21.78 -10.29
C THR A 246 -32.97 23.28 -10.01
N ASN A 247 -33.40 23.78 -8.85
CA ASN A 247 -33.28 25.18 -8.43
C ASN A 247 -31.97 25.49 -7.69
N THR A 248 -31.19 24.47 -7.32
CA THR A 248 -29.86 24.63 -6.72
C THR A 248 -29.02 25.56 -7.59
N ARG A 249 -28.49 26.62 -6.96
CA ARG A 249 -27.53 27.51 -7.60
C ARG A 249 -26.12 27.03 -7.30
N ILE A 250 -25.30 26.99 -8.33
CA ILE A 250 -23.89 26.63 -8.29
C ILE A 250 -23.09 27.89 -8.61
N LYS A 251 -22.15 28.23 -7.73
CA LYS A 251 -21.17 29.28 -7.96
C LYS A 251 -19.79 28.66 -8.15
N LEU A 252 -19.17 28.97 -9.28
CA LEU A 252 -17.78 28.63 -9.54
C LEU A 252 -16.93 29.88 -9.34
N THR A 253 -15.87 29.77 -8.54
CA THR A 253 -14.89 30.84 -8.38
C THR A 253 -13.53 30.34 -8.83
N VAL A 254 -12.97 31.00 -9.86
CA VAL A 254 -11.69 30.66 -10.46
C VAL A 254 -10.59 31.48 -9.81
N TYR A 255 -9.53 30.81 -9.37
CA TYR A 255 -8.37 31.39 -8.72
C TYR A 255 -7.10 31.10 -9.50
N HIS A 256 -6.17 32.06 -9.48
CA HIS A 256 -4.77 31.86 -9.82
C HIS A 256 -3.99 31.53 -8.55
N VAL A 257 -3.41 30.32 -8.49
CA VAL A 257 -2.59 29.90 -7.35
C VAL A 257 -1.16 30.41 -7.49
N LYS A 258 -0.78 31.36 -6.63
CA LYS A 258 0.56 31.96 -6.59
C LYS A 258 1.55 31.07 -5.86
N GLU A 259 1.16 30.58 -4.68
CA GLU A 259 2.00 29.71 -3.86
C GLU A 259 1.18 28.62 -3.16
N ARG A 260 1.39 27.37 -3.58
CA ARG A 260 0.61 26.22 -3.08
C ARG A 260 0.83 25.91 -1.60
N MET A 261 2.05 26.13 -1.11
CA MET A 261 2.45 25.76 0.26
C MET A 261 1.77 26.61 1.32
N THR A 262 1.69 27.92 1.06
CA THR A 262 1.05 28.91 1.94
C THR A 262 -0.45 29.06 1.65
N GLY A 263 -0.92 28.55 0.50
CA GLY A 263 -2.30 28.74 0.07
C GLY A 263 -2.56 30.10 -0.56
N THR A 264 -1.51 30.83 -0.95
CA THR A 264 -1.64 32.16 -1.53
C THR A 264 -2.22 32.06 -2.94
N MET A 265 -3.39 32.67 -3.15
CA MET A 265 -4.11 32.70 -4.41
C MET A 265 -4.80 34.04 -4.64
N SER A 266 -5.10 34.37 -5.90
CA SER A 266 -5.88 35.56 -6.28
C SER A 266 -7.06 35.17 -7.14
N GLN A 267 -8.25 35.71 -6.84
CA GLN A 267 -9.46 35.45 -7.63
C GLN A 267 -9.32 36.08 -9.02
N MET A 268 -9.62 35.29 -10.05
CA MET A 268 -9.61 35.72 -11.45
C MET A 268 -11.02 36.09 -11.91
N GLY A 269 -12.01 35.31 -11.52
CA GLY A 269 -13.40 35.56 -11.88
C GLY A 269 -14.35 34.54 -11.26
N GLN A 270 -15.64 34.80 -11.38
CA GLN A 270 -16.68 33.90 -10.89
C GLN A 270 -17.88 33.82 -11.84
N VAL A 271 -18.67 32.77 -11.70
CA VAL A 271 -19.96 32.62 -12.39
C VAL A 271 -20.96 31.95 -11.48
N ILE A 272 -22.25 32.22 -11.69
CA ILE A 272 -23.37 31.57 -11.02
C ILE A 272 -24.34 31.05 -12.09
N PHE A 273 -24.77 29.80 -11.94
CA PHE A 273 -25.81 29.18 -12.76
C PHE A 273 -26.65 28.24 -11.89
N THR A 274 -27.77 27.76 -12.39
CA THR A 274 -28.62 26.75 -11.75
C THR A 274 -28.39 25.38 -12.37
N VAL A 275 -28.71 24.32 -11.62
CA VAL A 275 -28.74 22.96 -12.17
C VAL A 275 -29.65 22.89 -13.40
N GLN A 276 -30.82 23.54 -13.36
CA GLN A 276 -31.73 23.62 -14.51
C GLN A 276 -31.08 24.22 -15.77
N ASP A 277 -30.22 25.25 -15.62
CA ASP A 277 -29.54 25.87 -16.75
C ASP A 277 -28.66 24.86 -17.51
N VAL A 278 -27.95 23.98 -16.78
CA VAL A 278 -27.11 22.95 -17.39
C VAL A 278 -27.96 21.84 -18.02
N LEU A 279 -29.04 21.43 -17.35
CA LEU A 279 -29.88 20.32 -17.83
C LEU A 279 -30.68 20.67 -19.08
N THR A 280 -30.97 21.97 -19.28
CA THR A 280 -31.72 22.45 -20.45
C THR A 280 -30.82 22.85 -21.61
N SER A 281 -29.50 22.90 -21.43
CA SER A 281 -28.57 23.29 -22.48
C SER A 281 -28.34 22.17 -23.50
N HIS A 282 -27.94 22.56 -24.72
CA HIS A 282 -27.62 21.61 -25.77
C HIS A 282 -26.45 20.71 -25.35
N GLN A 283 -26.65 19.39 -25.42
CA GLN A 283 -25.69 18.36 -24.98
C GLN A 283 -25.25 18.46 -23.49
N MET A 284 -26.03 19.14 -22.64
CA MET A 284 -25.71 19.38 -21.22
C MET A 284 -24.34 20.07 -21.03
N GLU A 285 -24.04 21.00 -21.94
CA GLU A 285 -22.83 21.83 -21.93
C GLU A 285 -23.20 23.31 -21.78
N LEU A 286 -22.56 24.02 -20.86
CA LEU A 286 -22.64 25.47 -20.71
C LEU A 286 -21.27 26.09 -20.94
N ALA A 287 -21.24 27.20 -21.67
CA ALA A 287 -20.08 28.08 -21.74
C ALA A 287 -20.49 29.46 -21.19
N LEU A 288 -19.86 29.88 -20.10
CA LEU A 288 -20.25 31.08 -19.37
C LEU A 288 -19.05 32.03 -19.20
N PRO A 289 -19.17 33.32 -19.56
CA PRO A 289 -18.11 34.29 -19.35
C PRO A 289 -17.91 34.54 -17.85
N LEU A 290 -16.64 34.60 -17.43
CA LEU A 290 -16.28 34.86 -16.05
C LEU A 290 -16.48 36.35 -15.72
N GLN A 291 -17.03 36.61 -14.54
CA GLN A 291 -17.20 37.97 -14.02
C GLN A 291 -16.10 38.25 -12.99
N GLY A 292 -15.22 39.18 -13.32
CA GLY A 292 -14.18 39.69 -12.42
C GLY A 292 -14.69 40.83 -11.52
N PRO A 293 -13.89 41.21 -10.50
CA PRO A 293 -14.14 42.43 -9.73
C PRO A 293 -13.93 43.71 -10.55
N ASP A 294 -13.08 43.64 -11.59
CA ASP A 294 -12.79 44.72 -12.53
C ASP A 294 -13.50 44.48 -13.88
N PRO A 295 -13.81 45.53 -14.68
CA PRO A 295 -14.50 45.41 -15.98
C PRO A 295 -13.60 44.90 -17.11
N VAL A 296 -12.72 43.93 -16.82
CA VAL A 296 -11.78 43.32 -17.76
C VAL A 296 -12.31 41.94 -18.16
N ASP A 297 -12.05 41.52 -19.40
CA ASP A 297 -12.35 40.16 -19.84
C ASP A 297 -11.59 39.14 -18.97
N CYS A 298 -12.33 38.25 -18.33
CA CYS A 298 -11.80 37.28 -17.36
C CYS A 298 -11.75 35.85 -17.92
N GLY A 299 -12.03 35.69 -19.21
CA GLY A 299 -12.11 34.38 -19.88
C GLY A 299 -13.47 33.71 -19.71
N THR A 300 -13.57 32.46 -20.16
CA THR A 300 -14.81 31.67 -20.14
C THR A 300 -14.61 30.38 -19.36
N VAL A 301 -15.64 29.94 -18.63
CA VAL A 301 -15.70 28.61 -18.02
C VAL A 301 -16.71 27.73 -18.76
N LYS A 302 -16.30 26.51 -19.09
CA LYS A 302 -17.15 25.48 -19.67
C LYS A 302 -17.51 24.44 -18.62
N VAL A 303 -18.79 24.07 -18.58
CA VAL A 303 -19.37 23.08 -17.67
C VAL A 303 -20.01 22.00 -18.52
N MET A 304 -19.56 20.75 -18.37
CA MET A 304 -20.18 19.59 -19.00
C MET A 304 -20.76 18.67 -17.95
N ALA A 305 -22.01 18.23 -18.13
CA ALA A 305 -22.70 17.39 -17.16
C ALA A 305 -23.12 16.00 -17.68
N TRP A 306 -23.24 15.07 -16.73
CA TRP A 306 -23.80 13.73 -16.88
C TRP A 306 -24.83 13.51 -15.77
N VAL A 307 -25.95 12.86 -16.10
CA VAL A 307 -27.10 12.70 -15.18
C VAL A 307 -27.51 11.23 -15.09
N ASN A 308 -27.95 10.81 -13.90
CA ASN A 308 -28.62 9.53 -13.70
C ASN A 308 -30.14 9.69 -13.92
N ASP A 309 -30.73 8.83 -14.76
CA ASP A 309 -32.15 8.85 -15.18
C ASP A 309 -33.18 8.75 -14.02
N THR A 310 -32.75 8.54 -12.76
CA THR A 310 -33.65 8.21 -11.64
C THR A 310 -33.90 9.34 -10.62
N ASN A 311 -33.07 10.38 -10.52
CA ASN A 311 -33.09 11.27 -9.34
C ASN A 311 -33.38 12.76 -9.61
N ILE A 312 -33.33 13.25 -10.86
CA ILE A 312 -33.60 14.66 -11.16
C ILE A 312 -34.87 14.76 -12.01
N SER A 313 -35.99 15.12 -11.39
CA SER A 313 -37.26 15.36 -12.06
C SER A 313 -37.19 16.64 -12.90
N VAL A 314 -36.85 16.51 -14.18
CA VAL A 314 -36.93 17.59 -15.16
C VAL A 314 -38.40 17.96 -15.36
N PRO A 315 -38.82 19.24 -15.18
CA PRO A 315 -40.19 19.64 -15.48
C PRO A 315 -40.48 19.44 -16.97
N ASN A 316 -41.54 18.67 -17.29
CA ASN A 316 -42.07 18.63 -18.65
C ASN A 316 -42.48 20.06 -19.03
N GLY A 317 -41.79 20.65 -20.01
CA GLY A 317 -42.25 21.88 -20.67
C GLY A 317 -43.64 21.68 -21.29
N PRO A 318 -44.35 22.77 -21.64
CA PRO A 318 -45.70 22.67 -22.17
C PRO A 318 -45.68 21.83 -23.45
N ALA A 319 -46.62 20.88 -23.52
CA ALA A 319 -46.81 20.04 -24.68
C ALA A 319 -47.22 20.93 -25.87
N ASP A 320 -46.26 21.30 -26.70
CA ASP A 320 -46.56 21.91 -27.99
C ASP A 320 -47.02 20.81 -28.96
N ASP A 321 -48.28 20.95 -29.35
CA ASP A 321 -49.07 20.01 -30.13
C ASP A 321 -48.68 20.12 -31.62
N CYS A 322 -47.49 19.64 -31.97
CA CYS A 322 -47.05 19.54 -33.36
C CYS A 322 -46.67 18.10 -33.71
N LYS A 323 -47.68 17.36 -34.18
CA LYS A 323 -47.52 16.06 -34.85
C LYS A 323 -46.83 16.27 -36.20
N ASN A 324 -45.50 16.31 -36.22
CA ASN A 324 -44.64 15.85 -37.32
C ASN A 324 -43.18 16.23 -37.03
N ASP A 325 -42.47 15.39 -36.26
CA ASP A 325 -41.14 14.92 -36.64
C ASP A 325 -40.68 13.83 -35.66
N LYS A 326 -40.38 12.64 -36.18
CA LYS A 326 -39.64 11.60 -35.44
C LYS A 326 -38.14 11.94 -35.42
N LEU A 327 -37.80 13.17 -35.03
CA LEU A 327 -36.46 13.50 -34.59
C LEU A 327 -36.31 12.93 -33.17
N LYS A 328 -35.51 11.86 -33.07
CA LYS A 328 -35.01 11.31 -31.81
C LYS A 328 -34.68 12.50 -30.87
N ARG A 329 -35.43 12.66 -29.76
CA ARG A 329 -34.99 13.49 -28.64
C ARG A 329 -33.52 13.12 -28.39
N SER A 330 -32.63 14.08 -28.57
CA SER A 330 -31.18 13.90 -28.48
C SER A 330 -30.84 13.12 -27.20
N ALA A 331 -30.16 11.99 -27.37
CA ALA A 331 -29.69 11.17 -26.26
C ALA A 331 -28.84 12.03 -25.32
N GLY A 332 -29.35 12.33 -24.12
CA GLY A 332 -28.55 12.98 -23.08
C GLY A 332 -27.36 12.08 -22.70
N ARG A 333 -26.28 12.70 -22.21
CA ARG A 333 -25.11 11.95 -21.73
C ARG A 333 -25.52 11.13 -20.50
N ARG A 334 -25.69 9.83 -20.68
CA ARG A 334 -26.00 8.87 -19.61
C ARG A 334 -24.73 8.44 -18.91
N ARG A 335 -24.79 8.35 -17.58
CA ARG A 335 -23.70 7.87 -16.74
C ARG A 335 -23.61 6.34 -16.77
N SER A 336 -22.39 5.81 -16.64
CA SER A 336 -22.17 4.38 -16.39
C SER A 336 -22.29 4.05 -14.89
N LYS A 337 -22.94 2.93 -14.56
CA LYS A 337 -23.23 2.52 -13.17
C LYS A 337 -21.94 2.20 -12.41
N ARG A 338 -21.83 2.58 -11.13
CA ARG A 338 -20.74 2.09 -10.28
C ARG A 338 -20.99 0.62 -10.00
N VAL A 339 -20.05 -0.23 -10.39
CA VAL A 339 -20.12 -1.67 -10.12
C VAL A 339 -19.47 -1.92 -8.75
N ASP A 340 -20.26 -1.89 -7.67
CA ASP A 340 -19.71 -2.12 -6.32
C ASP A 340 -19.71 -3.62 -5.95
N THR A 341 -18.70 -4.32 -6.47
CA THR A 341 -18.40 -5.73 -6.17
C THR A 341 -17.49 -5.91 -4.95
N LEU A 342 -17.07 -4.83 -4.28
CA LEU A 342 -16.04 -4.88 -3.23
C LEU A 342 -16.59 -5.15 -1.82
N ARG A 343 -17.84 -4.78 -1.57
CA ARG A 343 -18.48 -4.85 -0.23
C ARG A 343 -18.37 -6.20 0.49
N PRO A 344 -18.39 -7.37 -0.17
CA PRO A 344 -18.23 -8.65 0.53
C PRO A 344 -16.88 -8.76 1.24
N LEU A 345 -15.80 -8.31 0.63
CA LEU A 345 -14.43 -8.47 1.14
C LEU A 345 -13.87 -7.22 1.85
N TYR A 346 -14.48 -6.05 1.59
CA TYR A 346 -13.92 -4.77 1.98
C TYR A 346 -14.89 -3.87 2.75
N ARG A 347 -14.34 -2.95 3.54
CA ARG A 347 -15.05 -1.87 4.25
C ARG A 347 -14.34 -0.54 4.04
N GLY A 348 -14.96 0.55 4.47
CA GLY A 348 -14.37 1.89 4.38
C GLY A 348 -13.96 2.26 2.95
N ILE A 349 -14.80 1.88 1.96
CA ILE A 349 -14.56 2.08 0.53
C ILE A 349 -14.66 3.58 0.21
N ILE A 350 -13.60 4.14 -0.36
CA ILE A 350 -13.53 5.52 -0.81
C ILE A 350 -13.36 5.50 -2.33
N THR A 351 -14.16 6.32 -3.03
CA THR A 351 -14.09 6.44 -4.50
C THR A 351 -13.84 7.88 -4.93
N ARG A 352 -12.99 8.05 -5.95
CA ARG A 352 -12.79 9.29 -6.70
C ARG A 352 -13.04 9.02 -8.18
N THR A 353 -13.58 10.01 -8.88
CA THR A 353 -13.98 9.89 -10.29
C THR A 353 -13.26 10.93 -11.12
N PHE A 354 -12.73 10.50 -12.25
CA PHE A 354 -11.94 11.32 -13.16
C PHE A 354 -12.42 11.10 -14.60
N ARG A 355 -12.27 12.13 -15.43
CA ARG A 355 -12.49 12.04 -16.87
C ARG A 355 -11.29 12.55 -17.62
N PHE A 356 -10.76 11.74 -18.53
CA PHE A 356 -9.57 12.05 -19.34
C PHE A 356 -9.93 12.08 -20.81
N ASP A 357 -9.29 12.94 -21.59
CA ASP A 357 -9.43 12.90 -23.04
C ASP A 357 -8.55 11.79 -23.63
N THR A 358 -9.09 11.11 -24.63
CA THR A 358 -8.32 10.20 -25.50
C THR A 358 -7.52 10.99 -26.54
N SER A 359 -6.58 10.32 -27.22
CA SER A 359 -5.80 10.93 -28.31
C SER A 359 -6.68 11.47 -29.45
N ASP A 360 -7.87 10.90 -29.62
CA ASP A 360 -8.84 11.29 -30.65
C ASP A 360 -9.71 12.51 -30.29
N GLY A 361 -9.61 13.04 -29.06
CA GLY A 361 -10.23 14.29 -28.60
C GLY A 361 -11.77 14.31 -28.50
N GLY A 362 -12.46 13.35 -29.12
CA GLY A 362 -13.93 13.23 -29.11
C GLY A 362 -14.51 12.38 -27.98
N VAL A 363 -13.67 11.72 -27.17
CA VAL A 363 -14.07 10.70 -26.19
C VAL A 363 -13.43 10.98 -24.85
N LYS A 364 -14.23 10.91 -23.78
CA LYS A 364 -13.72 10.98 -22.42
C LYS A 364 -13.71 9.60 -21.77
N LEU A 365 -12.53 9.13 -21.39
CA LEU A 365 -12.36 7.96 -20.54
C LEU A 365 -12.93 8.29 -19.16
N LEU A 366 -13.86 7.48 -18.66
CA LEU A 366 -14.35 7.58 -17.29
C LEU A 366 -13.54 6.63 -16.40
N VAL A 367 -12.92 7.17 -15.37
CA VAL A 367 -12.07 6.40 -14.46
C VAL A 367 -12.55 6.57 -13.03
N HIS A 368 -12.76 5.44 -12.36
CA HIS A 368 -13.02 5.40 -10.93
C HIS A 368 -11.81 4.82 -10.20
N GLU A 369 -11.28 5.59 -9.24
CA GLU A 369 -10.23 5.16 -8.34
C GLU A 369 -10.86 4.81 -6.98
N TYR A 370 -10.59 3.61 -6.48
CA TYR A 370 -11.09 3.11 -5.21
C TYR A 370 -9.96 2.80 -4.25
N MET A 371 -10.15 3.10 -2.97
CA MET A 371 -9.38 2.54 -1.87
C MET A 371 -10.32 1.88 -0.87
N ALA A 372 -9.99 0.67 -0.42
CA ALA A 372 -10.82 -0.03 0.56
C ALA A 372 -9.99 -0.80 1.59
N GLU A 373 -10.52 -0.91 2.81
CA GLU A 373 -9.91 -1.60 3.95
C GLU A 373 -10.29 -3.09 3.92
N ALA A 374 -9.31 -3.98 4.02
CA ALA A 374 -9.54 -5.42 3.95
C ALA A 374 -10.17 -5.94 5.25
N LYS A 375 -11.34 -6.57 5.19
CA LYS A 375 -11.99 -7.15 6.39
C LYS A 375 -11.11 -8.19 7.09
N LEU A 376 -10.34 -8.94 6.30
CA LEU A 376 -9.49 -10.05 6.74
C LEU A 376 -8.22 -9.63 7.49
N ALA A 377 -7.95 -8.33 7.64
CA ALA A 377 -6.70 -7.83 8.21
C ALA A 377 -6.42 -8.31 9.65
N PHE A 378 -7.47 -8.69 10.40
CA PHE A 378 -7.34 -9.23 11.76
C PHE A 378 -7.84 -10.67 11.89
N ASP A 379 -8.76 -11.11 11.02
CA ASP A 379 -9.30 -12.47 11.05
C ASP A 379 -8.25 -13.53 10.73
N ILE A 380 -7.42 -13.28 9.71
CA ILE A 380 -6.35 -14.22 9.30
C ILE A 380 -5.27 -14.36 10.38
N PRO A 381 -4.72 -13.26 10.96
CA PRO A 381 -3.82 -13.36 12.11
C PRO A 381 -4.40 -14.15 13.28
N LEU A 382 -5.68 -13.99 13.61
CA LEU A 382 -6.32 -14.73 14.71
C LEU A 382 -6.38 -16.24 14.42
N GLN A 383 -6.68 -16.64 13.18
CA GLN A 383 -6.66 -18.05 12.78
C GLN A 383 -5.25 -18.64 12.86
N LEU A 384 -4.24 -17.90 12.38
CA LEU A 384 -2.84 -18.33 12.44
C LEU A 384 -2.36 -18.51 13.87
N ILE A 385 -2.59 -17.51 14.73
CA ILE A 385 -2.20 -17.57 16.14
C ILE A 385 -2.85 -18.78 16.82
N LYS A 386 -4.12 -19.09 16.53
CA LYS A 386 -4.80 -20.26 17.06
C LYS A 386 -4.14 -21.57 16.61
N LEU A 387 -3.89 -21.75 15.31
CA LEU A 387 -3.18 -22.93 14.78
C LEU A 387 -1.81 -23.11 15.44
N TRP A 388 -1.12 -22.00 15.67
CA TRP A 388 0.20 -21.96 16.27
C TRP A 388 0.20 -22.29 17.76
N ILE A 389 -0.83 -21.87 18.50
CA ILE A 389 -1.04 -22.29 19.90
C ILE A 389 -1.26 -23.80 19.96
N ASP A 390 -2.13 -24.33 19.09
CA ASP A 390 -2.47 -25.75 19.06
C ASP A 390 -1.25 -26.62 18.72
N GLU A 391 -0.42 -26.18 17.76
CA GLU A 391 0.81 -26.89 17.42
C GLU A 391 1.87 -26.81 18.54
N GLU A 392 2.03 -25.67 19.23
CA GLU A 392 2.94 -25.62 20.40
C GLU A 392 2.48 -26.55 21.52
N LYS A 393 1.17 -26.60 21.80
CA LYS A 393 0.60 -27.54 22.78
C LYS A 393 0.87 -28.99 22.37
N SER A 394 0.69 -29.32 21.09
CA SER A 394 1.03 -30.64 20.57
C SER A 394 2.53 -30.95 20.69
N MET A 395 3.42 -29.97 20.50
CA MET A 395 4.87 -30.17 20.65
C MET A 395 5.23 -30.43 22.12
N ILE A 396 4.63 -29.71 23.06
CA ILE A 396 4.79 -29.95 24.50
C ILE A 396 4.40 -31.39 24.85
N ASP A 397 3.26 -31.87 24.33
CA ASP A 397 2.81 -33.24 24.59
C ASP A 397 3.72 -34.29 23.94
N GLN A 398 4.24 -34.01 22.74
CA GLN A 398 5.26 -34.86 22.11
C GLN A 398 6.53 -34.94 22.96
N ILE A 399 7.04 -33.81 23.47
CA ILE A 399 8.23 -33.78 24.32
C ILE A 399 7.99 -34.55 25.63
N LYS A 400 6.81 -34.40 26.25
CA LYS A 400 6.43 -35.19 27.44
C LYS A 400 6.39 -36.70 27.13
N ASN A 401 5.87 -37.07 25.96
CA ASN A 401 5.79 -38.47 25.53
C ASN A 401 7.16 -39.10 25.25
N LEU A 402 8.24 -38.31 25.09
CA LEU A 402 9.60 -38.86 24.99
C LEU A 402 10.04 -39.56 26.29
N GLY A 403 9.40 -39.27 27.43
CA GLY A 403 9.65 -39.91 28.72
C GLY A 403 10.81 -39.29 29.52
N GLN A 404 11.19 -39.92 30.63
CA GLN A 404 12.36 -39.48 31.41
C GLN A 404 13.66 -39.78 30.64
N MET A 405 14.48 -38.75 30.44
CA MET A 405 15.74 -38.76 29.68
C MET A 405 16.95 -38.61 30.62
N SER A 406 18.16 -38.96 30.15
CA SER A 406 19.38 -38.77 30.95
C SER A 406 19.61 -37.29 31.26
N THR A 407 20.29 -36.98 32.37
CA THR A 407 20.41 -35.61 32.92
C THR A 407 20.82 -34.54 31.88
N ARG A 408 21.69 -34.91 30.94
CA ARG A 408 22.18 -34.01 29.87
C ARG A 408 21.12 -33.74 28.79
N CYS A 409 20.28 -34.71 28.44
CA CYS A 409 19.20 -34.56 27.43
C CYS A 409 17.93 -33.99 28.06
N GLN A 410 17.72 -34.25 29.35
CA GLN A 410 16.61 -33.73 30.14
C GLN A 410 16.63 -32.19 30.19
N HIS A 411 17.80 -31.56 30.37
CA HIS A 411 17.89 -30.09 30.35
C HIS A 411 17.46 -29.50 28.99
N ALA A 412 17.84 -30.13 27.87
CA ALA A 412 17.46 -29.65 26.54
C ALA A 412 15.96 -29.82 26.27
N CYS A 413 15.37 -30.95 26.71
CA CYS A 413 13.94 -31.19 26.60
C CYS A 413 13.12 -30.25 27.52
N GLN A 414 13.62 -29.99 28.73
CA GLN A 414 13.02 -29.04 29.67
C GLN A 414 13.06 -27.63 29.12
N GLU A 415 14.22 -27.18 28.62
CA GLU A 415 14.38 -25.87 27.98
C GLU A 415 13.45 -25.71 26.76
N ALA A 416 13.33 -26.75 25.93
CA ALA A 416 12.39 -26.74 24.81
C ALA A 416 10.92 -26.64 25.29
N THR A 417 10.56 -27.35 26.36
CA THR A 417 9.20 -27.32 26.95
C THR A 417 8.87 -25.96 27.54
N GLU A 418 9.81 -25.36 28.28
CA GLU A 418 9.67 -24.02 28.86
C GLU A 418 9.48 -22.95 27.77
N HIS A 419 10.23 -23.06 26.67
CA HIS A 419 10.06 -22.15 25.54
C HIS A 419 8.72 -22.33 24.82
N CYS A 420 8.30 -23.57 24.54
CA CYS A 420 6.98 -23.81 23.94
C CYS A 420 5.86 -23.24 24.83
N THR A 421 5.96 -23.44 26.15
CA THR A 421 5.00 -22.90 27.12
C THR A 421 4.99 -21.37 27.09
N SER A 422 6.17 -20.75 27.02
CA SER A 422 6.30 -19.29 26.93
C SER A 422 5.70 -18.73 25.63
N ILE A 423 5.90 -19.41 24.49
CA ILE A 423 5.27 -19.03 23.21
C ILE A 423 3.76 -19.15 23.29
N VAL A 424 3.22 -20.24 23.87
CA VAL A 424 1.77 -20.43 24.03
C VAL A 424 1.18 -19.26 24.80
N MET A 425 1.76 -18.89 25.94
CA MET A 425 1.29 -17.77 26.76
C MET A 425 1.34 -16.44 25.98
N LEU A 426 2.42 -16.20 25.23
CA LEU A 426 2.57 -15.00 24.41
C LEU A 426 1.53 -14.94 23.29
N TYR A 427 1.28 -16.06 22.62
CA TYR A 427 0.29 -16.16 21.54
C TYR A 427 -1.14 -16.03 22.05
N GLU A 428 -1.47 -16.64 23.19
CA GLU A 428 -2.77 -16.44 23.84
C GLU A 428 -2.99 -14.97 24.21
N GLN A 429 -1.94 -14.27 24.68
CA GLN A 429 -2.00 -12.83 24.93
C GLN A 429 -2.27 -12.03 23.64
N HIS A 430 -1.54 -12.28 22.56
CA HIS A 430 -1.78 -11.61 21.28
C HIS A 430 -3.16 -11.92 20.70
N TYR A 431 -3.63 -13.16 20.84
CA TYR A 431 -4.98 -13.55 20.42
C TYR A 431 -6.04 -12.69 21.10
N HIS A 432 -5.93 -12.49 22.43
CA HIS A 432 -6.85 -11.63 23.18
C HIS A 432 -6.74 -10.15 22.80
N LEU A 433 -5.52 -9.63 22.59
CA LEU A 433 -5.31 -8.23 22.22
C LEU A 433 -5.87 -7.91 20.82
N ILE A 434 -5.66 -8.81 19.85
CA ILE A 434 -6.16 -8.62 18.48
C ILE A 434 -7.67 -8.82 18.41
N SER A 435 -8.22 -9.84 19.07
CA SER A 435 -9.67 -10.10 19.06
C SER A 435 -10.50 -9.02 19.75
N SER A 436 -9.91 -8.31 20.72
CA SER A 436 -10.55 -7.18 21.41
C SER A 436 -10.34 -5.82 20.75
N PHE A 437 -9.55 -5.76 19.65
CA PHE A 437 -9.24 -4.51 18.98
C PHE A 437 -10.48 -3.86 18.35
N LYS A 438 -10.82 -2.66 18.81
CA LYS A 438 -11.90 -1.82 18.26
C LYS A 438 -11.28 -0.64 17.51
N GLY A 439 -11.06 -0.81 16.21
CA GLY A 439 -10.46 0.21 15.36
C GLY A 439 -10.77 0.02 13.88
N PRO A 440 -10.07 0.73 12.97
CA PRO A 440 -10.23 0.52 11.53
C PRO A 440 -9.82 -0.90 11.14
N SER A 441 -10.25 -1.38 9.97
CA SER A 441 -9.95 -2.74 9.49
C SER A 441 -8.51 -2.87 8.94
N PHE A 442 -7.55 -2.16 9.53
CA PHE A 442 -6.12 -2.26 9.25
C PHE A 442 -5.29 -1.69 10.42
N LYS A 443 -4.00 -2.02 10.51
CA LYS A 443 -3.06 -1.41 11.47
C LYS A 443 -2.49 -0.10 10.91
N PRO A 444 -2.74 1.09 11.51
CA PRO A 444 -2.22 2.36 11.01
C PRO A 444 -0.70 2.50 11.14
N SER A 445 -0.08 3.30 10.28
CA SER A 445 1.38 3.46 10.21
C SER A 445 2.01 4.06 11.46
N ILE A 446 1.27 4.92 12.19
CA ILE A 446 1.70 5.47 13.48
C ILE A 446 1.85 4.37 14.55
N LYS A 447 1.10 3.26 14.39
CA LYS A 447 1.18 2.07 15.25
C LYS A 447 2.19 1.03 14.76
N LYS A 448 3.10 1.34 13.83
CA LYS A 448 4.08 0.36 13.30
C LYS A 448 4.92 -0.32 14.38
N GLY A 449 5.23 0.39 15.48
CA GLY A 449 5.98 -0.13 16.62
C GLY A 449 5.12 -0.71 17.74
N ASP A 450 3.79 -0.74 17.56
CA ASP A 450 2.86 -1.30 18.53
C ASP A 450 2.99 -2.82 18.56
N LYS A 451 3.37 -3.34 19.74
CA LYS A 451 3.55 -4.76 20.02
C LYS A 451 2.23 -5.50 20.09
N ASP A 452 1.17 -4.85 20.56
CA ASP A 452 -0.12 -5.53 20.79
C ASP A 452 -0.74 -6.00 19.47
N LEU A 453 -0.50 -5.22 18.40
CA LEU A 453 -0.94 -5.51 17.04
C LEU A 453 0.18 -6.05 16.15
N GLU A 454 1.23 -6.68 16.71
CA GLU A 454 2.42 -7.07 15.95
C GLU A 454 2.11 -8.04 14.79
N PHE A 455 1.17 -8.96 14.96
CA PHE A 455 0.74 -9.93 13.93
C PHE A 455 -0.17 -9.36 12.84
N ALA A 456 -0.73 -8.17 13.02
CA ALA A 456 -1.60 -7.54 12.03
C ALA A 456 -0.78 -6.81 10.95
N PRO A 457 -1.09 -7.00 9.65
CA PRO A 457 -0.39 -6.33 8.57
C PRO A 457 -0.57 -4.81 8.64
N LEU A 458 0.52 -4.08 8.43
CA LEU A 458 0.52 -2.64 8.45
C LEU A 458 -0.16 -2.06 7.20
N ASN A 459 -1.16 -1.21 7.38
CA ASN A 459 -1.76 -0.41 6.31
C ASN A 459 -2.29 -1.19 5.08
N LEU A 460 -2.88 -2.38 5.31
CA LEU A 460 -3.40 -3.25 4.26
C LEU A 460 -4.68 -2.68 3.60
N HIS A 461 -4.61 -2.36 2.31
CA HIS A 461 -5.72 -1.82 1.54
C HIS A 461 -5.75 -2.36 0.11
N LEU A 462 -6.94 -2.47 -0.48
CA LEU A 462 -7.09 -2.59 -1.93
C LEU A 462 -7.04 -1.20 -2.57
N GLN A 463 -6.34 -1.08 -3.68
CA GLN A 463 -6.47 0.01 -4.65
C GLN A 463 -7.03 -0.56 -5.94
N ARG A 464 -8.19 -0.07 -6.37
CA ARG A 464 -8.82 -0.50 -7.62
C ARG A 464 -8.98 0.68 -8.55
N MET A 465 -8.57 0.52 -9.80
CA MET A 465 -8.91 1.44 -10.88
C MET A 465 -9.87 0.73 -11.83
N THR A 466 -11.04 1.34 -12.04
CA THR A 466 -11.99 0.90 -13.04
C THR A 466 -11.97 1.91 -14.18
N VAL A 467 -11.73 1.45 -15.39
CA VAL A 467 -11.72 2.29 -16.60
C VAL A 467 -12.92 1.90 -17.45
N ILE A 468 -13.78 2.87 -17.72
CA ILE A 468 -15.01 2.70 -18.48
C ILE A 468 -14.86 3.51 -19.75
N ASN A 469 -14.95 2.81 -20.88
CA ASN A 469 -15.01 3.45 -22.18
C ASN A 469 -16.48 3.52 -22.62
N GLU A 470 -17.03 4.74 -22.56
CA GLU A 470 -18.46 4.99 -22.82
C GLU A 470 -18.85 4.75 -24.28
N LEU A 471 -17.90 4.72 -25.23
CA LEU A 471 -18.22 4.46 -26.64
C LEU A 471 -18.50 3.00 -26.94
N ASN A 472 -17.70 2.11 -26.38
CA ASN A 472 -17.77 0.68 -26.64
C ASN A 472 -18.43 -0.10 -25.48
N ASP A 473 -18.89 0.62 -24.44
CA ASP A 473 -19.53 0.08 -23.23
C ASP A 473 -18.67 -1.02 -22.55
N THR A 474 -17.34 -0.85 -22.62
CA THR A 474 -16.39 -1.78 -21.99
C THR A 474 -15.93 -1.24 -20.64
N THR A 475 -15.74 -2.15 -19.69
CA THR A 475 -15.24 -1.84 -18.35
C THR A 475 -14.07 -2.74 -18.01
N SER A 476 -12.91 -2.14 -17.75
CA SER A 476 -11.68 -2.82 -17.34
C SER A 476 -11.38 -2.57 -15.87
N TRP A 477 -10.81 -3.59 -15.21
CA TRP A 477 -10.58 -3.61 -13.76
C TRP A 477 -9.11 -3.86 -13.46
N TYR A 478 -8.52 -2.99 -12.65
CA TYR A 478 -7.12 -3.08 -12.26
C TYR A 478 -6.99 -3.02 -10.73
N ASP A 479 -6.53 -4.12 -10.15
CA ASP A 479 -6.40 -4.28 -8.70
C ASP A 479 -4.94 -4.32 -8.28
N ILE A 480 -4.60 -3.53 -7.27
CA ILE A 480 -3.30 -3.54 -6.60
C ILE A 480 -3.56 -3.52 -5.09
N VAL A 481 -2.99 -4.49 -4.36
CA VAL A 481 -3.09 -4.51 -2.90
C VAL A 481 -1.86 -3.81 -2.30
N THR A 482 -2.08 -2.83 -1.44
CA THR A 482 -1.01 -2.14 -0.71
C THR A 482 -0.88 -2.68 0.69
N VAL A 483 0.36 -2.90 1.13
CA VAL A 483 0.66 -3.36 2.49
C VAL A 483 2.05 -2.89 2.91
N GLY A 484 2.24 -2.61 4.19
CA GLY A 484 3.55 -2.31 4.74
C GLY A 484 4.48 -3.51 4.62
N ALA A 485 5.78 -3.28 4.78
CA ALA A 485 6.75 -4.36 4.72
C ALA A 485 6.48 -5.41 5.82
N PHE A 486 6.56 -6.69 5.44
CA PHE A 486 6.33 -7.83 6.32
C PHE A 486 7.45 -7.93 7.34
N THR A 487 7.20 -7.44 8.55
CA THR A 487 8.27 -7.19 9.52
C THR A 487 7.80 -7.28 10.96
N ALA A 488 8.66 -7.84 11.80
CA ALA A 488 8.58 -7.70 13.24
C ALA A 488 9.23 -6.39 13.70
N TYR A 489 8.72 -5.26 13.21
CA TYR A 489 9.35 -3.94 13.41
C TYR A 489 9.54 -3.58 14.89
N ALA A 490 8.64 -4.04 15.76
CA ALA A 490 8.69 -3.79 17.20
C ALA A 490 9.92 -4.43 17.88
N GLN A 491 10.50 -5.48 17.27
CA GLN A 491 11.71 -6.15 17.78
C GLN A 491 13.01 -5.48 17.35
N LYS A 492 12.96 -4.51 16.43
CA LYS A 492 14.14 -3.85 15.84
C LYS A 492 15.09 -4.83 15.14
N TYR A 493 16.28 -4.34 14.76
CA TYR A 493 17.21 -5.00 13.83
C TYR A 493 18.66 -5.05 14.32
N LYS A 494 18.88 -5.07 15.65
CA LYS A 494 20.24 -5.05 16.24
C LYS A 494 21.14 -6.19 15.72
N HIS A 495 20.54 -7.35 15.42
CA HIS A 495 21.24 -8.54 14.93
C HIS A 495 20.89 -8.87 13.46
N GLY A 496 20.43 -7.87 12.69
CA GLY A 496 19.84 -8.08 11.37
C GLY A 496 18.37 -8.48 11.44
N GLY A 497 17.76 -8.59 10.26
CA GLY A 497 16.44 -9.20 10.06
C GLY A 497 16.53 -10.71 9.89
N LEU A 498 15.39 -11.30 9.53
CA LEU A 498 15.19 -12.75 9.55
C LEU A 498 16.19 -13.54 8.70
N MET A 499 16.53 -13.06 7.50
CA MET A 499 17.52 -13.73 6.64
C MET A 499 18.88 -13.90 7.34
N LYS A 500 19.40 -12.85 7.98
CA LYS A 500 20.67 -12.92 8.72
C LYS A 500 20.58 -13.82 9.94
N LEU A 501 19.46 -13.78 10.67
CA LEU A 501 19.26 -14.65 11.82
C LEU A 501 19.24 -16.14 11.39
N LEU A 502 18.57 -16.46 10.28
CA LEU A 502 18.56 -17.82 9.71
C LEU A 502 19.93 -18.25 9.18
N GLN A 503 20.69 -17.32 8.60
CA GLN A 503 22.07 -17.60 8.19
C GLN A 503 22.94 -17.94 9.41
N HIS A 504 22.84 -17.15 10.48
CA HIS A 504 23.54 -17.41 11.73
C HIS A 504 23.14 -18.76 12.34
N GLN A 505 21.86 -19.13 12.26
CA GLN A 505 21.39 -20.46 12.69
C GLN A 505 22.07 -21.59 11.90
N LYS A 506 22.22 -21.44 10.57
CA LYS A 506 22.85 -22.47 9.71
C LYS A 506 24.35 -22.65 9.96
N GLU A 507 25.04 -21.58 10.31
CA GLU A 507 26.46 -21.62 10.65
C GLU A 507 26.74 -22.57 11.84
N PHE A 508 25.81 -22.68 12.79
CA PHE A 508 25.95 -23.64 13.92
C PHE A 508 25.84 -25.10 13.49
N TYR A 509 24.98 -25.43 12.51
CA TYR A 509 24.81 -26.80 12.05
C TYR A 509 25.95 -27.28 11.14
N SER A 510 26.87 -26.40 10.72
CA SER A 510 27.92 -26.69 9.75
C SER A 510 29.30 -26.56 10.40
N ALA A 511 29.67 -27.52 11.27
CA ALA A 511 30.95 -27.52 11.98
C ALA A 511 32.20 -27.61 11.07
N ASP A 512 32.05 -28.10 9.82
CA ASP A 512 33.15 -28.30 8.86
C ASP A 512 33.44 -27.09 7.94
N GLY A 513 32.89 -25.91 8.23
CA GLY A 513 33.14 -24.69 7.45
C GLY A 513 32.64 -24.71 5.99
N THR A 514 31.96 -25.78 5.58
CA THR A 514 31.33 -25.89 4.26
C THR A 514 29.85 -25.56 4.43
N LEU A 515 29.37 -24.44 3.86
CA LEU A 515 27.93 -24.14 3.78
C LEU A 515 27.24 -25.18 2.86
N SER A 516 26.99 -26.38 3.39
CA SER A 516 26.17 -27.38 2.71
C SER A 516 24.76 -26.84 2.56
N LYS A 517 24.18 -26.93 1.35
CA LYS A 517 22.78 -26.58 1.10
C LYS A 517 21.80 -27.44 1.90
N ASN A 518 22.20 -28.64 2.33
CA ASN A 518 21.32 -29.63 2.93
C ASN A 518 21.78 -29.95 4.36
N THR A 519 21.18 -29.28 5.35
CA THR A 519 21.39 -29.58 6.78
C THR A 519 20.74 -30.94 7.13
N LYS A 520 21.08 -31.50 8.30
CA LYS A 520 20.37 -32.70 8.81
C LYS A 520 18.87 -32.42 8.95
N LEU A 521 18.51 -31.19 9.36
CA LEU A 521 17.13 -30.76 9.47
C LEU A 521 16.42 -30.76 8.10
N ASP A 522 17.04 -30.23 7.06
CA ASP A 522 16.47 -30.26 5.70
C ASP A 522 16.18 -31.70 5.24
N LYS A 523 17.15 -32.60 5.40
CA LYS A 523 16.98 -34.02 5.07
C LYS A 523 15.86 -34.68 5.88
N ALA A 524 15.77 -34.34 7.16
CA ALA A 524 14.77 -34.90 8.05
C ALA A 524 13.34 -34.39 7.70
N CYS A 525 13.17 -33.12 7.33
CA CYS A 525 11.90 -32.63 6.76
C CYS A 525 11.51 -33.39 5.48
N GLN A 526 12.46 -33.62 4.57
CA GLN A 526 12.21 -34.39 3.34
C GLN A 526 11.79 -35.84 3.61
N LEU A 527 12.43 -36.48 4.60
CA LEU A 527 12.10 -37.82 5.06
C LEU A 527 10.67 -37.91 5.62
N ILE A 528 10.33 -37.03 6.55
CA ILE A 528 8.98 -36.99 7.14
C ILE A 528 7.92 -36.72 6.08
N ASN A 529 8.18 -35.81 5.14
CA ASN A 529 7.28 -35.56 4.01
C ASN A 529 7.09 -36.80 3.11
N SER A 530 8.16 -37.55 2.88
CA SER A 530 8.13 -38.77 2.06
C SER A 530 7.31 -39.87 2.74
N ILE A 531 7.51 -40.06 4.05
CA ILE A 531 6.72 -40.97 4.89
C ILE A 531 5.24 -40.55 4.86
N HIS A 532 4.94 -39.28 5.13
CA HIS A 532 3.57 -38.78 5.13
C HIS A 532 2.89 -38.96 3.76
N LYS A 533 3.58 -38.67 2.65
CA LYS A 533 3.07 -38.86 1.29
C LYS A 533 2.73 -40.33 1.00
N LEU A 534 3.59 -41.26 1.41
CA LEU A 534 3.36 -42.70 1.23
C LEU A 534 2.20 -43.19 2.11
N ASN A 535 2.09 -42.69 3.34
CA ASN A 535 0.96 -43.02 4.22
C ASN A 535 -0.38 -42.60 3.63
N VAL A 536 -0.47 -41.37 3.11
CA VAL A 536 -1.70 -40.89 2.44
C VAL A 536 -2.07 -41.77 1.24
N LYS A 537 -1.07 -42.23 0.46
CA LYS A 537 -1.31 -43.18 -0.65
C LYS A 537 -1.83 -44.53 -0.14
N VAL A 538 -1.20 -45.11 0.88
CA VAL A 538 -1.61 -46.39 1.47
C VAL A 538 -3.02 -46.29 2.04
N GLU A 539 -3.35 -45.20 2.74
CA GLU A 539 -4.70 -44.97 3.27
C GLU A 539 -5.76 -44.86 2.18
N HIS A 540 -5.45 -44.14 1.10
CA HIS A 540 -6.31 -44.00 -0.07
C HIS A 540 -6.54 -45.36 -0.77
N ASP A 541 -5.48 -46.14 -0.99
CA ASP A 541 -5.59 -47.46 -1.60
C ASP A 541 -6.36 -48.44 -0.69
N CYS A 542 -6.19 -48.35 0.63
CA CYS A 542 -7.02 -49.08 1.58
C CYS A 542 -8.51 -48.71 1.49
N GLN A 543 -8.84 -47.43 1.30
CA GLN A 543 -10.24 -47.00 1.10
C GLN A 543 -10.79 -47.53 -0.23
N ARG A 544 -10.01 -47.47 -1.30
CA ARG A 544 -10.37 -48.05 -2.61
C ARG A 544 -10.58 -49.55 -2.52
N LEU A 545 -9.74 -50.26 -1.77
CA LEU A 545 -9.88 -51.69 -1.53
C LEU A 545 -11.22 -52.01 -0.87
N CYS A 546 -11.59 -51.30 0.20
CA CYS A 546 -12.89 -51.48 0.86
C CYS A 546 -14.08 -51.16 -0.09
N GLY A 547 -13.95 -50.12 -0.92
CA GLY A 547 -14.95 -49.78 -1.93
C GLY A 547 -15.13 -50.87 -3.01
N SER A 548 -14.03 -51.35 -3.58
CA SER A 548 -14.03 -52.43 -4.59
C SER A 548 -14.55 -53.75 -4.02
N THR A 549 -14.25 -54.02 -2.73
CA THR A 549 -14.80 -55.16 -1.99
C THR A 549 -16.33 -55.11 -1.93
N SER A 550 -16.90 -53.93 -1.69
CA SER A 550 -18.35 -53.72 -1.65
C SER A 550 -19.03 -53.94 -3.01
N ASN A 551 -18.28 -53.76 -4.11
CA ASN A 551 -18.74 -53.97 -5.49
C ASN A 551 -18.49 -55.39 -6.02
N GLY A 552 -17.81 -56.25 -5.24
CA GLY A 552 -17.58 -57.66 -5.57
C GLY A 552 -16.62 -57.91 -6.74
N ALA A 553 -15.70 -56.97 -7.00
CA ALA A 553 -14.75 -56.98 -8.13
C ALA A 553 -13.37 -57.54 -7.75
N PHE A 554 -13.24 -58.88 -7.74
CA PHE A 554 -12.01 -59.56 -7.28
C PHE A 554 -10.72 -59.14 -8.02
N SER A 555 -10.77 -59.02 -9.34
CA SER A 555 -9.59 -58.62 -10.14
C SER A 555 -9.10 -57.21 -9.80
N GLU A 556 -10.00 -56.30 -9.44
CA GLU A 556 -9.66 -54.94 -9.04
C GLU A 556 -9.11 -54.94 -7.60
N MET A 557 -9.70 -55.73 -6.70
CA MET A 557 -9.18 -55.93 -5.34
C MET A 557 -7.73 -56.44 -5.34
N LYS A 558 -7.43 -57.44 -6.19
CA LYS A 558 -6.07 -57.97 -6.33
C LYS A 558 -5.08 -56.91 -6.83
N SER A 559 -5.47 -56.14 -7.84
CA SER A 559 -4.65 -55.03 -8.36
C SER A 559 -4.41 -53.94 -7.31
N ILE A 560 -5.43 -53.58 -6.51
CA ILE A 560 -5.27 -52.61 -5.43
C ILE A 560 -4.36 -53.18 -4.32
N ALA A 561 -4.46 -54.47 -3.98
CA ALA A 561 -3.58 -55.11 -2.99
C ALA A 561 -2.10 -55.11 -3.43
N GLU A 562 -1.84 -55.31 -4.73
CA GLU A 562 -0.50 -55.18 -5.31
C GLU A 562 0.02 -53.74 -5.17
N GLN A 563 -0.82 -52.73 -5.43
CA GLN A 563 -0.46 -51.30 -5.22
C GLN A 563 -0.16 -50.99 -3.74
N ILE A 564 -0.98 -51.49 -2.80
CA ILE A 564 -0.72 -51.35 -1.36
C ILE A 564 0.62 -51.98 -1.00
N THR A 565 0.90 -53.18 -1.53
CA THR A 565 2.17 -53.90 -1.28
C THR A 565 3.37 -53.11 -1.78
N GLU A 566 3.29 -52.52 -2.97
CA GLU A 566 4.35 -51.66 -3.53
C GLU A 566 4.57 -50.41 -2.66
N HIS A 567 3.49 -49.69 -2.32
CA HIS A 567 3.59 -48.48 -1.49
C HIS A 567 4.10 -48.77 -0.06
N VAL A 568 3.76 -49.91 0.54
CA VAL A 568 4.29 -50.33 1.85
C VAL A 568 5.78 -50.67 1.77
N LYS A 569 6.22 -51.36 0.71
CA LYS A 569 7.66 -51.62 0.48
C LYS A 569 8.44 -50.33 0.29
N GLU A 570 7.92 -49.37 -0.48
CA GLU A 570 8.51 -48.04 -0.61
C GLU A 570 8.62 -47.33 0.75
N LEU A 571 7.56 -47.38 1.56
CA LEU A 571 7.51 -46.77 2.89
C LEU A 571 8.59 -47.35 3.82
N VAL A 572 8.71 -48.67 3.86
CA VAL A 572 9.70 -49.36 4.69
C VAL A 572 11.12 -49.03 4.23
N ASN A 573 11.36 -48.97 2.93
CA ASN A 573 12.66 -48.56 2.37
C ASN A 573 13.01 -47.09 2.67
N VAL A 574 12.03 -46.18 2.70
CA VAL A 574 12.27 -44.80 3.17
C VAL A 574 12.63 -44.79 4.65
N CYS A 575 12.06 -45.70 5.44
CA CYS A 575 12.35 -45.86 6.86
C CYS A 575 13.73 -46.46 7.17
N ASP A 576 14.38 -47.10 6.18
CA ASP A 576 15.80 -47.55 6.25
C ASP A 576 16.82 -46.40 6.13
N ASN A 577 16.37 -45.15 6.12
CA ASN A 577 17.29 -44.03 5.99
C ASN A 577 18.24 -43.94 7.20
N LYS A 578 19.55 -43.86 6.92
CA LYS A 578 20.61 -43.74 7.93
C LYS A 578 20.40 -42.60 8.93
N LEU A 579 19.78 -41.49 8.52
CA LEU A 579 19.50 -40.37 9.43
C LEU A 579 18.41 -40.74 10.45
N LEU A 580 17.40 -41.47 10.02
CA LEU A 580 16.30 -41.92 10.89
C LEU A 580 16.79 -43.01 11.84
N GLN A 581 17.53 -44.00 11.34
CA GLN A 581 18.19 -45.04 12.15
C GLN A 581 19.14 -44.43 13.19
N GLY A 582 20.04 -43.52 12.78
CA GLY A 582 20.94 -42.86 13.73
C GLY A 582 20.21 -42.00 14.77
N SER A 583 19.07 -41.40 14.43
CA SER A 583 18.24 -40.65 15.37
C SER A 583 17.53 -41.56 16.37
N GLU A 584 17.13 -42.75 15.92
CA GLU A 584 16.52 -43.80 16.75
C GLU A 584 17.53 -44.39 17.74
N GLU A 585 18.73 -44.74 17.27
CA GLU A 585 19.83 -45.22 18.12
C GLU A 585 20.17 -44.20 19.22
N LEU A 586 20.30 -42.92 18.85
CA LEU A 586 20.54 -41.83 19.81
C LEU A 586 19.40 -41.69 20.83
N TYR A 587 18.16 -41.78 20.37
CA TYR A 587 16.98 -41.72 21.24
C TYR A 587 16.93 -42.89 22.24
N ASN A 588 17.20 -44.11 21.78
CA ASN A 588 17.19 -45.30 22.61
C ASN A 588 18.36 -45.33 23.60
N ALA A 589 19.57 -44.95 23.18
CA ALA A 589 20.74 -44.89 24.06
C ALA A 589 20.48 -43.97 25.27
N VAL A 590 19.85 -42.82 25.05
CA VAL A 590 19.48 -41.88 26.13
C VAL A 590 18.43 -42.47 27.07
N ARG A 591 17.53 -43.32 26.58
CA ARG A 591 16.53 -44.02 27.41
C ARG A 591 17.14 -45.16 28.22
N GLU A 592 18.04 -45.93 27.62
CA GLU A 592 18.75 -47.02 28.30
C GLU A 592 19.61 -46.49 29.46
N GLU A 593 20.27 -45.33 29.28
CA GLU A 593 20.99 -44.64 30.36
C GLU A 593 20.09 -44.36 31.58
N VAL A 594 18.83 -43.98 31.36
CA VAL A 594 17.88 -43.67 32.44
C VAL A 594 17.40 -44.93 33.14
N LEU A 595 17.11 -45.98 32.38
CA LEU A 595 16.76 -47.29 32.93
C LEU A 595 17.90 -47.82 33.80
N TYR A 596 19.15 -47.70 33.33
CA TYR A 596 20.33 -48.09 34.08
C TYR A 596 20.51 -47.26 35.37
N GLN A 597 20.32 -45.93 35.30
CA GLN A 597 20.37 -45.07 36.49
C GLN A 597 19.28 -45.39 37.51
N LYS A 598 18.05 -45.66 37.06
CA LYS A 598 16.95 -46.10 37.94
C LYS A 598 17.23 -47.44 38.60
N THR A 599 17.77 -48.40 37.86
CA THR A 599 18.16 -49.70 38.43
C THR A 599 19.25 -49.52 39.48
N LEU A 600 20.24 -48.66 39.24
CA LEU A 600 21.28 -48.33 40.23
C LEU A 600 20.73 -47.63 41.49
N GLU A 601 19.73 -46.76 41.34
CA GLU A 601 19.05 -46.12 42.49
C GLU A 601 18.17 -47.10 43.26
N MET A 602 17.47 -48.00 42.57
CA MET A 602 16.70 -49.09 43.20
C MET A 602 17.61 -50.05 43.97
N SER A 603 18.75 -50.46 43.38
CA SER A 603 19.74 -51.31 44.06
C SER A 603 20.45 -50.61 45.23
N LYS A 604 20.51 -49.28 45.24
CA LYS A 604 21.02 -48.50 46.39
C LYS A 604 20.00 -48.38 47.52
N ASN A 605 18.72 -48.31 47.21
CA ASN A 605 17.64 -48.26 48.21
C ASN A 605 17.35 -49.63 48.85
N GLU A 606 17.60 -50.74 48.13
CA GLU A 606 17.50 -52.10 48.68
C GLU A 606 18.62 -52.43 49.69
N LEU A 607 19.76 -51.73 49.65
CA LEU A 607 20.84 -51.90 50.64
C LEU A 607 20.58 -51.20 51.98
N THR A 608 19.42 -50.55 52.16
CA THR A 608 19.01 -49.88 53.41
C THR A 608 17.89 -50.59 54.19
N GLU A 609 17.31 -51.68 53.68
CA GLU A 609 16.38 -52.51 54.45
C GLU A 609 16.98 -53.91 54.67
N SER A 610 17.45 -54.13 55.89
CA SER A 610 18.05 -55.38 56.34
C SER A 610 17.00 -56.48 56.55
N PHE A 611 17.33 -57.68 56.03
CA PHE A 611 17.09 -59.01 56.59
C PHE A 611 15.69 -59.34 57.13
N THR A 612 14.98 -60.24 56.44
CA THR A 612 14.51 -61.52 57.03
C THR A 612 14.00 -62.49 55.96
N ASP A 613 14.50 -63.72 56.11
CA ASP A 613 13.97 -65.03 55.72
C ASP A 613 13.89 -65.51 54.25
N LEU A 614 14.65 -66.60 54.10
CA LEU A 614 14.70 -67.67 53.12
C LEU A 614 13.34 -68.08 52.53
N ASP A 615 13.30 -68.30 51.22
CA ASP A 615 12.96 -69.64 50.71
C ASP A 615 13.50 -69.89 49.30
N MET A 616 13.97 -71.11 49.11
CA MET A 616 14.70 -71.62 47.96
C MET A 616 13.77 -72.58 47.21
N GLU A 617 13.19 -72.16 46.09
CA GLU A 617 12.56 -73.10 45.15
C GLU A 617 12.93 -72.78 43.69
N SER A 618 13.58 -73.77 43.08
CA SER A 618 13.84 -73.88 41.66
C SER A 618 12.55 -74.17 40.90
N SER A 619 12.24 -73.40 39.85
CA SER A 619 11.36 -73.87 38.79
C SER A 619 11.76 -73.27 37.44
N THR A 620 12.28 -74.17 36.60
CA THR A 620 12.26 -74.08 35.16
C THR A 620 10.83 -73.85 34.67
N GLU A 621 10.55 -72.72 34.02
CA GLU A 621 9.28 -72.53 33.30
C GLU A 621 9.50 -72.37 31.80
N ASN A 622 8.74 -73.20 31.10
CA ASN A 622 8.75 -73.45 29.67
C ASN A 622 8.22 -72.26 28.87
N LEU A 623 8.83 -72.09 27.69
CA LEU A 623 8.39 -71.19 26.63
C LEU A 623 7.04 -71.67 26.07
N SER A 624 5.94 -71.07 26.51
CA SER A 624 4.61 -71.28 25.96
C SER A 624 3.93 -69.92 25.80
N GLY A 625 3.64 -69.59 24.54
CA GLY A 625 3.10 -68.30 24.13
C GLY A 625 1.73 -67.97 24.72
N THR A 626 1.35 -66.70 24.53
CA THR A 626 0.07 -66.09 24.90
C THR A 626 -0.09 -65.68 26.37
N ASN A 627 0.79 -64.80 26.87
CA ASN A 627 0.45 -63.84 27.93
C ASN A 627 1.47 -62.69 27.96
N PHE A 628 1.26 -61.68 27.11
CA PHE A 628 1.97 -60.41 27.24
C PHE A 628 1.49 -59.70 28.51
N LYS A 629 2.22 -59.86 29.62
CA LYS A 629 2.27 -58.81 30.65
C LYS A 629 2.76 -57.53 29.94
N LYS A 630 2.01 -56.44 30.05
CA LYS A 630 2.40 -55.09 29.59
C LYS A 630 3.73 -54.72 30.24
N ASN A 631 4.84 -55.02 29.57
CA ASN A 631 6.13 -54.43 29.84
C ASN A 631 6.12 -53.04 29.15
N PRO A 632 6.50 -51.93 29.80
CA PRO A 632 6.42 -50.59 29.21
C PRO A 632 7.54 -50.30 28.19
N SER A 633 8.16 -51.33 27.61
CA SER A 633 9.07 -51.19 26.48
C SER A 633 8.23 -50.96 25.22
N MET A 634 8.33 -49.76 24.63
CA MET A 634 7.89 -49.57 23.26
C MET A 634 8.55 -50.62 22.38
N GLU A 635 7.74 -51.23 21.50
CA GLU A 635 8.21 -52.11 20.44
C GLU A 635 9.44 -51.52 19.72
N PRO A 636 10.52 -52.28 19.47
CA PRO A 636 11.70 -51.81 18.72
C PRO A 636 11.33 -51.25 17.35
N TRP A 637 12.07 -50.25 16.84
CA TRP A 637 11.82 -49.63 15.54
C TRP A 637 11.78 -50.63 14.39
N GLU A 638 12.74 -51.55 14.38
CA GLU A 638 12.82 -52.65 13.41
C GLU A 638 11.58 -53.55 13.45
N LEU A 639 11.04 -53.82 14.65
CA LEU A 639 9.85 -54.65 14.80
C LEU A 639 8.60 -53.94 14.26
N SER A 640 8.47 -52.63 14.44
CA SER A 640 7.33 -51.87 13.86
C SER A 640 7.34 -51.85 12.34
N ARG A 641 8.53 -51.82 11.72
CA ARG A 641 8.68 -51.92 10.28
C ARG A 641 8.28 -53.30 9.78
N VAL A 642 8.84 -54.35 10.38
CA VAL A 642 8.52 -55.75 10.05
C VAL A 642 7.03 -56.05 10.25
N ASN A 643 6.41 -55.51 11.30
CA ASN A 643 4.98 -55.66 11.54
C ASN A 643 4.11 -54.97 10.49
N THR A 644 4.56 -53.83 9.94
CA THR A 644 3.87 -53.16 8.84
C THR A 644 3.93 -54.00 7.56
N GLU A 645 5.10 -54.56 7.23
CA GLU A 645 5.26 -55.47 6.10
C GLU A 645 4.44 -56.75 6.28
N ALA A 646 4.50 -57.37 7.47
CA ALA A 646 3.75 -58.57 7.80
C ALA A 646 2.24 -58.34 7.69
N ALA A 647 1.73 -57.22 8.21
CA ALA A 647 0.32 -56.86 8.09
C ALA A 647 -0.12 -56.71 6.62
N CYS A 648 0.74 -56.13 5.77
CA CYS A 648 0.49 -56.03 4.34
C CYS A 648 0.47 -57.41 3.66
N VAL A 649 1.42 -58.30 3.98
CA VAL A 649 1.47 -59.67 3.45
C VAL A 649 0.24 -60.46 3.87
N CYS A 650 -0.19 -60.34 5.13
CA CYS A 650 -1.42 -60.97 5.62
C CYS A 650 -2.64 -60.48 4.85
N LEU A 651 -2.77 -59.17 4.61
CA LEU A 651 -3.86 -58.60 3.84
C LEU A 651 -3.90 -59.15 2.40
N THR A 652 -2.75 -59.21 1.73
CA THR A 652 -2.65 -59.75 0.37
C THR A 652 -3.01 -61.24 0.32
N SER A 653 -2.50 -62.03 1.28
CA SER A 653 -2.82 -63.47 1.37
C SER A 653 -4.31 -63.72 1.66
N LEU A 654 -4.92 -62.89 2.52
CA LEU A 654 -6.36 -62.95 2.76
C LEU A 654 -7.14 -62.71 1.46
N ILE A 655 -6.79 -61.68 0.69
CA ILE A 655 -7.45 -61.36 -0.59
C ILE A 655 -7.33 -62.53 -1.56
N GLU A 656 -6.17 -63.16 -1.69
CA GLU A 656 -5.99 -64.34 -2.54
C GLU A 656 -6.89 -65.51 -2.12
N SER A 657 -7.10 -65.71 -0.82
CA SER A 657 -7.96 -66.78 -0.30
C SER A 657 -9.47 -66.54 -0.52
N LEU A 658 -9.88 -65.27 -0.68
CA LEU A 658 -11.28 -64.87 -0.81
C LEU A 658 -11.90 -65.19 -2.18
N GLU A 659 -11.10 -65.59 -3.18
CA GLU A 659 -11.60 -66.00 -4.51
C GLU A 659 -12.65 -67.12 -4.41
N SER A 660 -12.50 -67.99 -3.40
CA SER A 660 -13.35 -69.16 -3.15
C SER A 660 -14.46 -68.93 -2.12
N VAL A 661 -14.57 -67.72 -1.55
CA VAL A 661 -15.47 -67.39 -0.43
C VAL A 661 -16.66 -66.57 -0.90
N ASP A 662 -17.81 -66.70 -0.22
CA ASP A 662 -19.00 -65.89 -0.48
C ASP A 662 -18.71 -64.38 -0.41
N LYS A 663 -19.08 -63.68 -1.49
CA LYS A 663 -18.89 -62.23 -1.68
C LYS A 663 -19.46 -61.40 -0.53
N THR A 664 -20.54 -61.88 0.11
CA THR A 664 -21.19 -61.19 1.22
C THR A 664 -20.31 -61.02 2.46
N LYS A 665 -19.26 -61.85 2.59
CA LYS A 665 -18.33 -61.83 3.75
C LYS A 665 -17.02 -61.11 3.49
N TRP A 666 -16.72 -60.74 2.24
CA TRP A 666 -15.43 -60.17 1.87
C TRP A 666 -15.12 -58.88 2.63
N LEU A 667 -16.10 -57.99 2.76
CA LEU A 667 -15.91 -56.70 3.43
C LEU A 667 -15.62 -56.87 4.93
N GLU A 668 -16.34 -57.78 5.59
CA GLU A 668 -16.13 -58.09 7.00
C GLU A 668 -14.70 -58.61 7.23
N SER A 669 -14.26 -59.57 6.40
CA SER A 669 -12.90 -60.14 6.50
C SER A 669 -11.79 -59.12 6.22
N ILE A 670 -11.93 -58.30 5.17
CA ILE A 670 -10.88 -57.34 4.76
C ILE A 670 -10.80 -56.14 5.70
N SER A 671 -11.95 -55.67 6.22
CA SER A 671 -12.00 -54.45 7.04
C SER A 671 -11.08 -54.51 8.26
N GLN A 672 -10.97 -55.68 8.91
CA GLN A 672 -10.13 -55.86 10.09
C GLN A 672 -8.64 -55.75 9.76
N ASP A 673 -8.17 -56.37 8.67
CA ASP A 673 -6.76 -56.34 8.27
C ASP A 673 -6.37 -55.00 7.65
N VAL A 674 -7.28 -54.34 6.95
CA VAL A 674 -7.10 -52.94 6.53
C VAL A 674 -6.95 -52.02 7.74
N ALA A 675 -7.76 -52.19 8.78
CA ALA A 675 -7.64 -51.40 10.01
C ALA A 675 -6.29 -51.67 10.72
N LYS A 676 -5.85 -52.93 10.79
CA LYS A 676 -4.52 -53.28 11.33
C LYS A 676 -3.38 -52.62 10.55
N LEU A 677 -3.41 -52.71 9.22
CA LEU A 677 -2.38 -52.09 8.38
C LEU A 677 -2.33 -50.57 8.59
N LYS A 678 -3.48 -49.89 8.57
CA LYS A 678 -3.56 -48.45 8.85
C LYS A 678 -2.96 -48.09 10.22
N ASN A 679 -3.26 -48.88 11.25
CA ASN A 679 -2.71 -48.67 12.59
C ASN A 679 -1.18 -48.82 12.61
N PHE A 680 -0.62 -49.84 11.97
CA PHE A 680 0.84 -50.03 11.91
C PHE A 680 1.55 -48.90 11.14
N VAL A 681 0.98 -48.49 10.00
CA VAL A 681 1.47 -47.35 9.21
C VAL A 681 1.46 -46.05 10.04
N ALA A 682 0.39 -45.81 10.81
CA ALA A 682 0.28 -44.65 11.70
C ALA A 682 1.30 -44.70 12.85
N VAL A 683 1.52 -45.88 13.46
CA VAL A 683 2.54 -46.07 14.51
C VAL A 683 3.93 -45.74 13.98
N LEU A 684 4.25 -46.22 12.77
CA LEU A 684 5.54 -45.98 12.13
C LEU A 684 5.76 -44.50 11.82
N GLN A 685 4.73 -43.77 11.37
CA GLN A 685 4.78 -42.32 11.21
C GLN A 685 5.05 -41.61 12.55
N ASN A 686 4.29 -41.96 13.58
CA ASN A 686 4.39 -41.30 14.90
C ASN A 686 5.77 -41.51 15.54
N LYS A 687 6.35 -42.71 15.39
CA LYS A 687 7.73 -42.98 15.83
C LYS A 687 8.75 -42.17 15.02
N ALA A 688 8.62 -42.14 13.70
CA ALA A 688 9.52 -41.37 12.85
C ALA A 688 9.50 -39.88 13.19
N VAL A 689 8.31 -39.31 13.41
CA VAL A 689 8.15 -37.93 13.87
C VAL A 689 8.80 -37.74 15.24
N SER A 690 8.61 -38.66 16.19
CA SER A 690 9.21 -38.57 17.53
C SER A 690 10.74 -38.57 17.48
N PHE A 691 11.35 -39.44 16.68
CA PHE A 691 12.81 -39.49 16.52
C PHE A 691 13.36 -38.22 15.86
N MET A 692 12.66 -37.70 14.86
CA MET A 692 13.07 -36.46 14.19
C MET A 692 12.85 -35.23 15.06
N THR A 693 11.80 -35.19 15.89
CA THR A 693 11.60 -34.15 16.90
C THR A 693 12.72 -34.20 17.93
N PHE A 694 13.12 -35.39 18.39
CA PHE A 694 14.26 -35.55 19.29
C PHE A 694 15.56 -35.06 18.64
N LEU A 695 15.85 -35.47 17.39
CA LEU A 695 16.99 -34.97 16.63
C LEU A 695 16.98 -33.44 16.54
N ASN A 696 15.82 -32.83 16.25
CA ASN A 696 15.68 -31.39 16.16
C ASN A 696 15.97 -30.68 17.49
N ILE A 697 15.52 -31.24 18.62
CA ILE A 697 15.85 -30.70 19.95
C ILE A 697 17.37 -30.79 20.21
N MET A 698 17.97 -31.92 19.87
CA MET A 698 19.39 -32.18 20.13
C MET A 698 20.32 -31.32 19.27
N GLU A 699 20.01 -31.14 17.98
CA GLU A 699 20.75 -30.25 17.08
C GLU A 699 20.64 -28.78 17.51
N ASN A 700 19.58 -28.42 18.23
CA ASN A 700 19.32 -27.05 18.71
C ASN A 700 19.76 -26.77 20.14
N LYS A 701 20.40 -27.74 20.78
CA LYS A 701 20.81 -27.63 22.18
C LYS A 701 21.76 -26.46 22.40
N GLY A 702 21.48 -25.62 23.40
CA GLY A 702 22.30 -24.45 23.74
C GLY A 702 22.07 -23.20 22.86
N HIS A 703 21.25 -23.30 21.81
CA HIS A 703 20.90 -22.19 20.90
C HIS A 703 19.41 -21.84 20.95
N SER A 704 18.72 -22.30 21.98
CA SER A 704 17.26 -22.20 22.17
C SER A 704 16.72 -20.76 22.04
N LYS A 705 17.43 -19.77 22.59
CA LYS A 705 17.05 -18.35 22.54
C LYS A 705 17.07 -17.76 21.13
N LEU A 706 18.05 -18.15 20.31
CA LEU A 706 18.12 -17.70 18.91
C LEU A 706 16.98 -18.33 18.12
N ASN A 707 16.72 -19.63 18.31
CA ASN A 707 15.64 -20.35 17.65
C ASN A 707 14.27 -19.77 18.01
N TYR A 708 14.05 -19.45 19.28
CA TYR A 708 12.86 -18.74 19.74
C TYR A 708 12.68 -17.41 19.01
N THR A 709 13.76 -16.61 18.92
CA THR A 709 13.72 -15.30 18.26
C THR A 709 13.40 -15.43 16.78
N ILE A 710 14.03 -16.38 16.09
CA ILE A 710 13.78 -16.68 14.67
C ILE A 710 12.33 -17.09 14.46
N LYS A 711 11.83 -18.04 15.27
CA LYS A 711 10.47 -18.57 15.18
C LYS A 711 9.43 -17.46 15.35
N TYR A 712 9.48 -16.74 16.47
CA TYR A 712 8.53 -15.67 16.76
C TYR A 712 8.55 -14.58 15.67
N ARG A 713 9.74 -14.17 15.22
CA ARG A 713 9.91 -13.18 14.15
C ARG A 713 9.35 -13.67 12.81
N ARG A 714 9.62 -14.92 12.43
CA ARG A 714 9.12 -15.53 11.19
C ARG A 714 7.61 -15.64 11.21
N ASP A 715 7.01 -16.07 12.32
CA ASP A 715 5.56 -16.17 12.49
C ASP A 715 4.89 -14.79 12.31
N VAL A 716 5.44 -13.72 12.89
CA VAL A 716 4.94 -12.35 12.69
C VAL A 716 4.98 -11.94 11.21
N CYS A 717 6.14 -12.09 10.56
CA CYS A 717 6.32 -11.70 9.16
C CYS A 717 5.43 -12.53 8.23
N PHE A 718 5.30 -13.83 8.49
CA PHE A 718 4.48 -14.74 7.72
C PHE A 718 2.98 -14.45 7.90
N SER A 719 2.54 -14.06 9.10
CA SER A 719 1.17 -13.57 9.33
C SER A 719 0.81 -12.40 8.41
N HIS A 720 1.71 -11.42 8.27
CA HIS A 720 1.48 -10.30 7.36
C HIS A 720 1.40 -10.76 5.90
N ALA A 721 2.31 -11.66 5.50
CA ALA A 721 2.40 -12.17 4.14
C ALA A 721 1.16 -12.98 3.74
N VAL A 722 0.72 -13.91 4.60
CA VAL A 722 -0.47 -14.75 4.36
C VAL A 722 -1.73 -13.89 4.32
N THR A 723 -1.87 -12.93 5.26
CA THR A 723 -3.04 -12.05 5.27
C THR A 723 -3.15 -11.21 3.99
N ALA A 724 -2.02 -10.68 3.50
CA ALA A 724 -1.97 -9.98 2.22
C ALA A 724 -2.31 -10.91 1.05
N LEU A 725 -1.70 -12.10 0.99
CA LEU A 725 -1.93 -13.09 -0.06
C LEU A 725 -3.39 -13.52 -0.15
N VAL A 726 -4.01 -13.88 0.97
CA VAL A 726 -5.43 -14.29 1.02
C VAL A 726 -6.34 -13.17 0.55
N THR A 727 -6.09 -11.93 1.00
CA THR A 727 -6.83 -10.74 0.56
C THR A 727 -6.74 -10.54 -0.96
N GLY A 728 -5.53 -10.62 -1.51
CA GLY A 728 -5.33 -10.50 -2.96
C GLY A 728 -5.96 -11.64 -3.76
N PHE A 729 -5.85 -12.88 -3.26
CA PHE A 729 -6.40 -14.07 -3.93
C PHE A 729 -7.92 -14.02 -3.99
N MET A 730 -8.59 -13.73 -2.88
CA MET A 730 -10.05 -13.62 -2.84
C MET A 730 -10.56 -12.50 -3.74
N THR A 731 -9.85 -11.37 -3.80
CA THR A 731 -10.20 -10.24 -4.68
C THR A 731 -10.04 -10.62 -6.15
N LYS A 732 -8.96 -11.30 -6.50
CA LYS A 732 -8.73 -11.76 -7.88
C LYS A 732 -9.79 -12.77 -8.30
N LEU A 733 -10.11 -13.73 -7.43
CA LEU A 733 -11.12 -14.76 -7.68
C LEU A 733 -12.53 -14.18 -7.87
N THR A 734 -12.92 -13.20 -7.03
CA THR A 734 -14.23 -12.54 -7.12
C THR A 734 -14.37 -11.64 -8.35
N THR A 735 -13.26 -11.08 -8.84
CA THR A 735 -13.25 -10.18 -10.01
C THR A 735 -13.25 -10.95 -11.33
N HIS A 736 -12.69 -12.16 -11.37
CA HIS A 736 -12.56 -13.00 -12.57
C HIS A 736 -13.46 -14.25 -12.52
N THR A 737 -14.63 -14.14 -11.87
CA THR A 737 -15.59 -15.26 -11.75
C THR A 737 -16.02 -15.82 -13.11
N THR A 738 -16.00 -14.98 -14.16
CA THR A 738 -16.47 -15.37 -15.49
C THR A 738 -15.41 -15.79 -16.49
N ASP A 739 -14.14 -15.70 -16.13
CA ASP A 739 -13.03 -15.91 -17.06
C ASP A 739 -12.56 -17.37 -17.05
N THR A 740 -12.99 -18.14 -18.06
CA THR A 740 -12.63 -19.57 -18.18
C THR A 740 -11.13 -19.80 -18.33
N HIS A 741 -10.41 -18.85 -18.94
CA HIS A 741 -8.97 -18.95 -19.12
C HIS A 741 -8.25 -18.79 -17.77
N PHE A 742 -8.67 -17.80 -16.97
CA PHE A 742 -8.19 -17.63 -15.60
C PHE A 742 -8.46 -18.88 -14.72
N LEU A 743 -9.67 -19.45 -14.79
CA LEU A 743 -10.00 -20.66 -14.01
C LEU A 743 -9.16 -21.88 -14.43
N ASN A 744 -8.86 -22.00 -15.73
CA ASN A 744 -7.94 -23.03 -16.24
C ASN A 744 -6.49 -22.79 -15.79
N GLN A 745 -6.02 -21.54 -15.76
CA GLN A 745 -4.72 -21.18 -15.22
C GLN A 745 -4.57 -21.61 -13.76
N LEU A 746 -5.57 -21.34 -12.91
CA LEU A 746 -5.59 -21.79 -11.51
C LEU A 746 -5.35 -23.30 -11.38
N CYS A 747 -5.97 -24.09 -12.25
CA CYS A 747 -5.87 -25.55 -12.23
C CYS A 747 -4.55 -26.07 -12.81
N GLN A 748 -4.07 -25.54 -13.93
CA GLN A 748 -2.94 -26.09 -14.68
C GLN A 748 -1.58 -25.53 -14.21
N VAL A 749 -1.53 -24.24 -13.90
CA VAL A 749 -0.29 -23.51 -13.62
C VAL A 749 -0.20 -23.13 -12.15
N GLY A 750 -1.28 -22.59 -11.59
CA GLY A 750 -1.29 -21.92 -10.29
C GLY A 750 -1.36 -20.39 -10.45
N MET A 751 -1.15 -19.66 -9.36
CA MET A 751 -1.23 -18.20 -9.34
C MET A 751 0.14 -17.54 -9.21
N LEU A 752 0.46 -16.61 -10.10
CA LEU A 752 1.60 -15.71 -9.95
C LEU A 752 1.24 -14.59 -8.98
N VAL A 753 2.12 -14.33 -8.02
CA VAL A 753 1.95 -13.24 -7.06
C VAL A 753 3.22 -12.42 -7.05
N GLN A 754 3.11 -11.16 -7.47
CA GLN A 754 4.25 -10.25 -7.48
C GLN A 754 4.13 -9.26 -6.31
N PHE A 755 5.23 -9.14 -5.57
CA PHE A 755 5.45 -8.13 -4.54
C PHE A 755 6.47 -7.10 -5.05
N GLU A 756 6.05 -5.86 -5.14
CA GLU A 756 6.89 -4.71 -5.40
C GLU A 756 7.36 -4.09 -4.07
N GLY A 757 8.66 -4.04 -3.84
CA GLY A 757 9.29 -3.44 -2.68
C GLY A 757 9.96 -2.11 -2.99
N LEU A 758 9.73 -1.11 -2.14
CA LEU A 758 10.31 0.23 -2.26
C LEU A 758 11.32 0.55 -1.14
N LEU A 759 11.87 -0.47 -0.48
CA LEU A 759 12.73 -0.37 0.70
C LEU A 759 14.19 -0.13 0.32
N SER A 760 14.90 0.68 1.11
CA SER A 760 16.35 0.90 0.93
C SER A 760 17.19 -0.14 1.68
N CYS A 761 18.32 -0.56 1.08
CA CYS A 761 19.36 -1.37 1.73
C CYS A 761 20.19 -0.56 2.74
N HIS A 762 19.55 0.16 3.64
CA HIS A 762 20.21 0.97 4.67
C HIS A 762 19.41 0.99 5.97
N SER A 763 20.12 1.04 7.10
CA SER A 763 19.54 1.14 8.45
C SER A 763 18.48 0.05 8.69
N ASP A 764 17.41 0.38 9.43
CA ASP A 764 16.29 -0.52 9.73
C ASP A 764 15.68 -1.13 8.45
N GLU A 765 15.58 -0.38 7.34
CA GLU A 765 14.96 -0.88 6.11
C GLU A 765 15.73 -2.05 5.49
N ASN A 766 17.05 -2.15 5.71
CA ASN A 766 17.79 -3.33 5.28
C ASN A 766 17.33 -4.60 6.03
N GLY A 767 17.11 -4.49 7.34
CA GLY A 767 16.54 -5.59 8.11
C GLY A 767 15.08 -5.88 7.73
N MET A 768 14.30 -4.87 7.34
CA MET A 768 12.95 -5.06 6.81
C MET A 768 12.95 -5.86 5.51
N ILE A 769 13.94 -5.65 4.63
CA ILE A 769 14.13 -6.45 3.40
C ILE A 769 14.47 -7.90 3.75
N GLU A 770 15.37 -8.10 4.73
CA GLU A 770 15.77 -9.42 5.22
C GLU A 770 14.59 -10.21 5.83
N ASP A 771 13.64 -9.53 6.49
CA ASP A 771 12.38 -10.12 6.94
C ASP A 771 11.45 -10.46 5.76
N MET A 772 11.19 -9.47 4.91
CA MET A 772 10.21 -9.56 3.83
C MET A 772 10.57 -10.62 2.80
N MET A 773 11.85 -10.75 2.44
CA MET A 773 12.28 -11.75 1.45
C MET A 773 12.02 -13.19 1.91
N VAL A 774 12.17 -13.48 3.21
CA VAL A 774 11.91 -14.80 3.77
C VAL A 774 10.41 -15.05 3.85
N ALA A 775 9.64 -14.06 4.31
CA ALA A 775 8.19 -14.18 4.40
C ALA A 775 7.53 -14.38 3.03
N VAL A 776 8.02 -13.71 1.98
CA VAL A 776 7.55 -13.90 0.61
C VAL A 776 7.96 -15.28 0.05
N ASP A 777 9.17 -15.75 0.33
CA ASP A 777 9.59 -17.12 -0.04
C ASP A 777 8.72 -18.19 0.65
N ASP A 778 8.36 -17.99 1.92
CA ASP A 778 7.47 -18.87 2.67
C ASP A 778 6.08 -19.01 2.05
N LEU A 779 5.58 -18.00 1.32
CA LEU A 779 4.29 -18.09 0.63
C LEU A 779 4.23 -19.18 -0.45
N SER A 780 5.38 -19.67 -0.93
CA SER A 780 5.44 -20.82 -1.84
C SER A 780 4.92 -22.12 -1.20
N GLN A 781 4.81 -22.14 0.13
CA GLN A 781 4.28 -23.27 0.91
C GLN A 781 2.79 -23.13 1.23
N VAL A 782 2.15 -22.04 0.79
CA VAL A 782 0.72 -21.82 0.95
C VAL A 782 0.00 -22.29 -0.30
N VAL A 783 -1.02 -23.13 -0.12
CA VAL A 783 -1.90 -23.59 -1.20
C VAL A 783 -3.34 -23.19 -0.93
N PHE A 784 -4.10 -23.00 -1.99
CA PHE A 784 -5.52 -22.67 -1.90
C PHE A 784 -6.38 -23.87 -2.31
N ARG A 785 -7.47 -24.08 -1.58
CA ARG A 785 -8.58 -24.96 -1.98
C ARG A 785 -9.85 -24.13 -2.04
N VAL A 786 -10.77 -24.54 -2.91
CA VAL A 786 -12.05 -23.87 -3.05
C VAL A 786 -13.14 -24.81 -2.57
N LYS A 787 -14.12 -24.28 -1.84
CA LYS A 787 -15.33 -25.01 -1.43
C LYS A 787 -16.56 -24.17 -1.73
N VAL A 788 -17.72 -24.82 -1.78
CA VAL A 788 -19.01 -24.13 -1.85
C VAL A 788 -19.23 -23.36 -0.55
N GLU A 789 -19.68 -22.12 -0.66
CA GLU A 789 -20.12 -21.28 0.45
C GLU A 789 -21.40 -21.86 1.07
N GLU A 790 -21.34 -22.22 2.36
CA GLU A 790 -22.49 -22.81 3.09
C GLU A 790 -23.30 -21.74 3.82
N GLN A 791 -22.65 -20.63 4.20
CA GLN A 791 -23.25 -19.52 4.94
C GLN A 791 -22.95 -18.19 4.23
N VAL A 792 -23.88 -17.25 4.29
CA VAL A 792 -23.67 -15.92 3.68
C VAL A 792 -22.51 -15.20 4.38
N ASP A 793 -21.61 -14.63 3.57
CA ASP A 793 -20.41 -13.92 4.03
C ASP A 793 -19.43 -14.83 4.79
N GLU A 794 -19.36 -16.11 4.43
CA GLU A 794 -18.39 -17.05 4.99
C GLU A 794 -16.95 -16.62 4.65
N GLY A 795 -16.08 -16.59 5.66
CA GLY A 795 -14.66 -16.25 5.50
C GLY A 795 -13.79 -17.46 5.10
N PRO A 796 -12.56 -17.22 4.64
CA PRO A 796 -11.60 -18.28 4.40
C PRO A 796 -11.16 -18.96 5.71
N VAL A 797 -10.88 -20.26 5.64
CA VAL A 797 -10.42 -21.07 6.78
C VAL A 797 -9.02 -21.59 6.53
N LEU A 798 -8.13 -21.42 7.52
CA LEU A 798 -6.75 -21.88 7.47
C LEU A 798 -6.58 -23.20 8.22
N SER A 799 -5.77 -24.09 7.65
CA SER A 799 -5.32 -25.33 8.30
C SER A 799 -3.87 -25.66 7.93
N LEU A 800 -3.20 -26.46 8.74
CA LEU A 800 -1.86 -26.98 8.42
C LEU A 800 -1.96 -28.05 7.31
N HIS A 801 -1.03 -28.06 6.35
CA HIS A 801 -1.01 -29.04 5.25
C HIS A 801 -0.63 -30.46 5.73
N GLY A 802 0.08 -30.57 6.86
CA GLY A 802 0.70 -31.81 7.33
C GLY A 802 2.08 -32.11 6.70
N LYS A 803 2.53 -31.24 5.79
CA LYS A 803 3.89 -31.23 5.23
C LYS A 803 4.79 -30.27 6.00
N LEU A 804 6.08 -30.57 5.98
CA LEU A 804 7.16 -29.73 6.50
C LEU A 804 7.87 -28.98 5.37
N LYS A 805 8.30 -27.74 5.63
CA LYS A 805 9.09 -27.00 4.64
C LYS A 805 10.51 -27.58 4.57
N TYR A 806 11.02 -27.79 3.36
CA TYR A 806 12.41 -28.18 3.11
C TYR A 806 13.08 -27.20 2.14
N GLY A 807 14.40 -27.33 1.95
CA GLY A 807 15.20 -26.49 1.06
C GLY A 807 15.97 -25.39 1.79
N SER A 808 15.98 -24.17 1.23
CA SER A 808 16.85 -23.09 1.70
C SER A 808 16.66 -22.74 3.17
N ASN A 809 15.42 -22.67 3.65
CA ASN A 809 15.09 -22.39 5.06
C ASN A 809 14.12 -23.46 5.53
N PRO A 810 14.62 -24.68 5.83
CA PRO A 810 13.77 -25.79 6.22
C PRO A 810 13.06 -25.41 7.51
N ASP A 811 11.84 -25.89 7.65
CA ASP A 811 11.03 -25.64 8.82
C ASP A 811 10.37 -26.93 9.28
N PHE A 812 10.67 -27.31 10.51
CA PHE A 812 10.03 -28.41 11.23
C PHE A 812 8.63 -28.03 11.76
N GLN A 813 8.13 -26.84 11.41
CA GLN A 813 6.94 -26.21 12.01
C GLN A 813 5.94 -25.68 10.95
N ARG A 814 4.81 -25.19 11.46
CA ARG A 814 3.60 -24.50 10.90
C ARG A 814 3.57 -23.74 9.57
N HIS A 815 4.65 -23.53 8.81
CA HIS A 815 4.62 -22.59 7.67
C HIS A 815 4.02 -23.17 6.38
N CYS A 816 3.67 -24.46 6.34
CA CYS A 816 2.94 -25.09 5.23
C CYS A 816 1.42 -25.04 5.49
N LEU A 817 0.71 -24.17 4.77
CA LEU A 817 -0.70 -23.88 5.01
C LEU A 817 -1.60 -24.27 3.83
N VAL A 818 -2.82 -24.69 4.16
CA VAL A 818 -3.93 -24.79 3.23
C VAL A 818 -4.93 -23.68 3.60
N VAL A 819 -5.26 -22.82 2.64
CA VAL A 819 -6.33 -21.83 2.75
C VAL A 819 -7.53 -22.33 1.99
N THR A 820 -8.61 -22.64 2.69
CA THR A 820 -9.88 -23.05 2.07
C THR A 820 -10.77 -21.82 1.90
N VAL A 821 -11.07 -21.48 0.65
CA VAL A 821 -11.84 -20.29 0.27
C VAL A 821 -13.26 -20.69 -0.11
N PRO A 822 -14.29 -20.17 0.60
CA PRO A 822 -15.68 -20.36 0.18
C PRO A 822 -15.97 -19.51 -1.06
N VAL A 823 -16.70 -20.10 -2.01
CA VAL A 823 -17.21 -19.40 -3.20
C VAL A 823 -18.67 -19.72 -3.44
N LYS A 824 -19.38 -18.80 -4.08
CA LYS A 824 -20.76 -19.00 -4.51
C LYS A 824 -20.88 -20.23 -5.41
N GLN A 825 -22.02 -20.92 -5.30
CA GLN A 825 -22.35 -22.11 -6.11
C GLN A 825 -22.10 -21.90 -7.60
N GLU A 826 -22.52 -20.76 -8.15
CA GLU A 826 -22.35 -20.40 -9.57
C GLU A 826 -20.88 -20.37 -10.02
N LEU A 827 -19.97 -19.89 -9.15
CA LEU A 827 -18.54 -19.90 -9.45
C LEU A 827 -17.98 -21.33 -9.31
N PHE A 828 -18.40 -22.05 -8.27
CA PHE A 828 -17.90 -23.41 -8.00
C PHE A 828 -18.16 -24.37 -9.16
N GLU A 829 -19.38 -24.35 -9.71
CA GLU A 829 -19.79 -25.19 -10.85
C GLU A 829 -18.99 -24.91 -12.13
N ARG A 830 -18.41 -23.71 -12.24
CA ARG A 830 -17.60 -23.30 -13.39
C ARG A 830 -16.12 -23.65 -13.25
N LEU A 831 -15.67 -24.02 -12.05
CA LEU A 831 -14.29 -24.44 -11.84
C LEU A 831 -14.00 -25.74 -12.60
N PRO A 832 -12.78 -25.96 -13.10
CA PRO A 832 -12.38 -27.27 -13.62
C PRO A 832 -12.59 -28.39 -12.59
N ASP A 833 -13.06 -29.57 -13.03
CA ASP A 833 -13.35 -30.73 -12.15
C ASP A 833 -12.25 -31.07 -11.12
N PRO A 834 -10.95 -30.98 -11.43
CA PRO A 834 -9.93 -31.22 -10.43
C PRO A 834 -10.01 -30.26 -9.24
N LEU A 835 -10.32 -28.98 -9.47
CA LEU A 835 -10.46 -27.99 -8.40
C LEU A 835 -11.73 -28.23 -7.58
N GLN A 836 -12.83 -28.62 -8.23
CA GLN A 836 -14.06 -29.01 -7.52
C GLN A 836 -13.84 -30.23 -6.61
N ARG A 837 -12.94 -31.15 -7.01
CA ARG A 837 -12.52 -32.31 -6.20
C ARG A 837 -11.44 -31.98 -5.15
N GLY A 838 -11.17 -30.70 -4.88
CA GLY A 838 -10.26 -30.26 -3.83
C GLY A 838 -8.77 -30.26 -4.22
N LYS A 839 -8.44 -30.21 -5.51
CA LYS A 839 -7.04 -30.04 -5.96
C LYS A 839 -6.47 -28.71 -5.45
N ASP A 840 -5.26 -28.80 -4.90
CA ASP A 840 -4.49 -27.64 -4.43
C ASP A 840 -4.12 -26.69 -5.59
N ILE A 841 -4.40 -25.41 -5.38
CA ILE A 841 -3.95 -24.29 -6.22
C ILE A 841 -2.65 -23.77 -5.63
N ASN A 842 -1.56 -23.92 -6.39
CA ASN A 842 -0.23 -23.49 -5.95
C ASN A 842 0.01 -22.00 -6.19
N ILE A 843 0.79 -21.37 -5.31
CA ILE A 843 1.20 -19.97 -5.42
C ILE A 843 2.67 -19.89 -5.81
N THR A 844 2.98 -19.02 -6.78
CA THR A 844 4.35 -18.65 -7.15
C THR A 844 4.59 -17.19 -6.76
N PRO A 845 5.16 -16.92 -5.58
CA PRO A 845 5.49 -15.57 -5.16
C PRO A 845 6.81 -15.10 -5.78
N VAL A 846 6.87 -13.83 -6.20
CA VAL A 846 8.10 -13.17 -6.64
C VAL A 846 8.20 -11.79 -6.00
N PHE A 847 9.40 -11.40 -5.58
CA PHE A 847 9.69 -10.13 -4.92
C PHE A 847 10.74 -9.32 -5.69
N PHE A 848 10.35 -8.15 -6.19
CA PHE A 848 11.27 -7.19 -6.81
C PHE A 848 11.36 -5.94 -5.95
N ASN A 849 12.57 -5.57 -5.53
CA ASN A 849 12.80 -4.41 -4.67
C ASN A 849 13.69 -3.37 -5.34
N ILE A 850 13.29 -2.10 -5.29
CA ILE A 850 14.13 -0.95 -5.64
C ILE A 850 13.92 0.12 -4.58
N GLY A 851 14.97 0.49 -3.85
CA GLY A 851 14.89 1.53 -2.83
C GLY A 851 14.57 2.92 -3.41
N ILE A 852 13.44 3.52 -3.00
CA ILE A 852 13.01 4.86 -3.44
C ILE A 852 12.96 5.85 -2.27
N ASN A 853 14.13 6.25 -1.76
CA ASN A 853 14.27 7.33 -0.77
C ASN A 853 15.72 7.88 -0.79
N GLU A 854 16.03 8.84 0.07
CA GLU A 854 17.37 9.37 0.30
C GLU A 854 18.35 8.30 0.80
N GLN A 855 17.89 7.39 1.65
CA GLN A 855 18.71 6.31 2.23
C GLN A 855 19.18 5.30 1.17
N ALA A 856 18.41 5.11 0.10
CA ALA A 856 18.83 4.32 -1.05
C ALA A 856 19.98 4.99 -1.79
N THR A 857 20.01 6.32 -1.91
CA THR A 857 21.19 7.01 -2.47
C THR A 857 22.41 6.89 -1.56
N VAL A 858 22.20 6.88 -0.23
CA VAL A 858 23.28 6.62 0.73
C VAL A 858 23.82 5.20 0.55
N ALA A 859 22.94 4.20 0.43
CA ALA A 859 23.34 2.81 0.17
C ALA A 859 24.11 2.66 -1.15
N GLU A 860 23.63 3.27 -2.24
CA GLU A 860 24.30 3.21 -3.56
C GLU A 860 25.68 3.87 -3.56
N ARG A 861 25.88 4.93 -2.78
CA ARG A 861 27.16 5.69 -2.77
C ARG A 861 28.16 5.19 -1.73
N PHE A 862 27.66 4.74 -0.58
CA PHE A 862 28.49 4.47 0.60
C PHE A 862 28.15 3.16 1.32
N GLY A 863 27.10 2.45 0.90
CA GLY A 863 26.65 1.19 1.50
C GLY A 863 26.76 0.02 0.53
N ASP A 864 25.93 -1.00 0.76
CA ASP A 864 25.89 -2.22 -0.05
C ASP A 864 24.49 -2.45 -0.61
N THR A 865 24.38 -2.60 -1.93
CA THR A 865 23.15 -2.90 -2.67
C THR A 865 23.08 -4.36 -3.14
N SER A 866 24.08 -5.18 -2.79
CA SER A 866 24.18 -6.59 -3.23
C SER A 866 22.95 -7.41 -2.88
N LEU A 867 22.35 -7.15 -1.71
CA LEU A 867 21.12 -7.83 -1.28
C LEU A 867 19.96 -7.56 -2.24
N GLN A 868 19.76 -6.30 -2.65
CA GLN A 868 18.72 -5.93 -3.61
C GLN A 868 18.96 -6.57 -4.98
N GLU A 869 20.20 -6.52 -5.47
CA GLU A 869 20.60 -7.12 -6.75
C GLU A 869 20.34 -8.63 -6.75
N LYS A 870 20.75 -9.32 -5.68
CA LYS A 870 20.51 -10.75 -5.49
C LYS A 870 19.03 -11.08 -5.45
N ILE A 871 18.22 -10.32 -4.70
CA ILE A 871 16.76 -10.52 -4.64
C ILE A 871 16.15 -10.41 -6.03
N ASN A 872 16.45 -9.35 -6.77
CA ASN A 872 15.88 -9.13 -8.10
C ASN A 872 16.33 -10.21 -9.10
N PHE A 873 17.59 -10.65 -9.04
CA PHE A 873 18.11 -11.71 -9.88
C PHE A 873 17.47 -13.07 -9.58
N ASP A 874 17.41 -13.46 -8.31
CA ASP A 874 16.81 -14.75 -7.89
C ASP A 874 15.31 -14.79 -8.28
N ASN A 875 14.59 -13.68 -8.08
CA ASN A 875 13.16 -13.59 -8.40
C ASN A 875 12.86 -13.49 -9.89
N TYR A 876 13.77 -12.92 -10.69
CA TYR A 876 13.72 -13.05 -12.16
C TYR A 876 13.74 -14.53 -12.58
N GLY A 877 14.60 -15.35 -11.97
CA GLY A 877 14.67 -16.79 -12.25
C GLY A 877 13.42 -17.58 -11.83
N ILE A 878 12.72 -17.15 -10.77
CA ILE A 878 11.43 -17.73 -10.38
C ILE A 878 10.34 -17.35 -11.39
N LEU A 879 10.26 -16.06 -11.75
CA LEU A 879 9.29 -15.56 -12.72
C LEU A 879 9.46 -16.23 -14.10
N TYR A 880 10.71 -16.44 -14.53
CA TYR A 880 11.02 -17.12 -15.80
C TYR A 880 10.43 -18.53 -15.85
N ARG A 881 10.64 -19.33 -14.81
CA ARG A 881 10.11 -20.69 -14.71
C ARG A 881 8.58 -20.73 -14.69
N TYR A 882 7.96 -19.74 -14.03
CA TYR A 882 6.50 -19.62 -14.06
C TYR A 882 5.99 -19.31 -15.47
N ILE A 883 6.62 -18.34 -16.16
CA ILE A 883 6.25 -17.96 -17.52
C ILE A 883 6.42 -19.12 -18.49
N GLU A 884 7.53 -19.86 -18.41
CA GLU A 884 7.76 -21.05 -19.23
C GLU A 884 6.66 -22.09 -19.03
N LYS A 885 6.33 -22.42 -17.77
CA LYS A 885 5.22 -23.32 -17.44
C LYS A 885 3.88 -22.80 -17.96
N TYR A 886 3.64 -21.49 -17.84
CA TYR A 886 2.43 -20.83 -18.30
C TYR A 886 2.27 -20.93 -19.83
N GLN A 887 3.30 -20.56 -20.58
CA GLN A 887 3.30 -20.61 -22.04
C GLN A 887 3.07 -22.05 -22.56
N VAL A 888 3.66 -23.05 -21.91
CA VAL A 888 3.46 -24.46 -22.27
C VAL A 888 2.04 -24.95 -22.01
N LYS A 889 1.38 -24.48 -20.94
CA LYS A 889 0.07 -24.99 -20.52
C LYS A 889 -1.13 -24.18 -21.02
N ILE A 890 -0.94 -22.89 -21.25
CA ILE A 890 -2.01 -21.93 -21.53
C ILE A 890 -1.80 -21.23 -22.89
N GLY A 891 -0.54 -20.93 -23.25
CA GLY A 891 -0.19 -20.14 -24.44
C GLY A 891 0.16 -18.69 -24.12
N ASP A 892 0.63 -17.92 -25.10
CA ASP A 892 0.87 -16.48 -24.91
C ASP A 892 -0.50 -15.74 -24.86
N PRO A 893 -0.76 -14.92 -23.82
CA PRO A 893 -2.05 -14.27 -23.66
C PRO A 893 -2.33 -13.17 -24.70
N ASP A 894 -1.30 -12.61 -25.34
CA ASP A 894 -1.44 -11.41 -26.19
C ASP A 894 -1.16 -11.69 -27.68
N ASP A 895 -0.37 -12.72 -28.00
CA ASP A 895 0.03 -13.12 -29.35
C ASP A 895 0.50 -11.93 -30.24
N GLY A 896 1.01 -10.87 -29.61
CA GLY A 896 1.49 -9.64 -30.25
C GLY A 896 0.43 -8.65 -30.76
N LYS A 897 -0.87 -8.86 -30.51
CA LYS A 897 -1.97 -8.09 -31.13
C LYS A 897 -2.12 -6.65 -30.62
N THR A 898 -1.71 -6.38 -29.38
CA THR A 898 -1.87 -5.06 -28.73
C THR A 898 -0.73 -4.08 -28.99
N GLY A 899 0.35 -4.49 -29.68
CA GLY A 899 1.54 -3.66 -29.87
C GLY A 899 2.39 -3.43 -28.61
N LEU A 900 1.99 -3.99 -27.46
CA LEU A 900 2.68 -3.88 -26.16
C LEU A 900 3.83 -4.90 -25.99
N GLY A 901 4.11 -5.71 -27.01
CA GLY A 901 5.11 -6.78 -26.98
C GLY A 901 4.60 -8.06 -26.32
N THR A 902 5.20 -9.19 -26.71
CA THR A 902 4.89 -10.53 -26.17
C THR A 902 5.41 -10.66 -24.74
N VAL A 903 4.95 -11.70 -24.02
CA VAL A 903 5.50 -12.02 -22.68
C VAL A 903 7.01 -12.30 -22.77
N GLY A 904 7.47 -12.91 -23.87
CA GLY A 904 8.89 -13.14 -24.14
C GLY A 904 9.70 -11.85 -24.28
N ASP A 905 9.20 -10.87 -25.02
CA ASP A 905 9.88 -9.58 -25.23
C ASP A 905 10.03 -8.80 -23.92
N LEU A 906 8.96 -8.75 -23.13
CA LEU A 906 8.97 -8.11 -21.82
C LEU A 906 9.93 -8.81 -20.85
N MET A 907 10.02 -10.14 -20.93
CA MET A 907 10.93 -10.90 -20.08
C MET A 907 12.40 -10.65 -20.43
N GLN A 908 12.75 -10.57 -21.71
CA GLN A 908 14.10 -10.19 -22.14
C GLN A 908 14.47 -8.77 -21.70
N ARG A 909 13.53 -7.82 -21.82
CA ARG A 909 13.72 -6.45 -21.33
C ARG A 909 13.93 -6.44 -19.81
N LEU A 910 13.15 -7.23 -19.06
CA LEU A 910 13.32 -7.33 -17.60
C LEU A 910 14.68 -7.91 -17.24
N GLN A 911 15.13 -8.97 -17.93
CA GLN A 911 16.46 -9.54 -17.74
C GLN A 911 17.56 -8.48 -17.89
N TYR A 912 17.50 -7.72 -18.98
CA TYR A 912 18.44 -6.64 -19.24
C TYR A 912 18.43 -5.59 -18.12
N GLN A 913 17.25 -5.15 -17.65
CA GLN A 913 17.17 -4.16 -16.59
C GLN A 913 17.62 -4.67 -15.21
N VAL A 914 17.37 -5.95 -14.90
CA VAL A 914 17.83 -6.58 -13.65
C VAL A 914 19.35 -6.70 -13.62
N MET A 915 19.97 -7.00 -14.77
CA MET A 915 21.44 -7.06 -14.90
C MET A 915 22.07 -5.66 -15.05
N ALA A 916 21.29 -4.65 -15.40
CA ALA A 916 21.79 -3.29 -15.55
C ALA A 916 22.09 -2.66 -14.18
N LYS A 917 23.35 -2.27 -13.97
CA LYS A 917 23.80 -1.52 -12.77
C LYS A 917 23.39 -0.04 -12.83
N LYS A 918 22.07 0.22 -12.92
CA LYS A 918 21.49 1.56 -12.94
C LYS A 918 21.03 1.95 -11.53
N SER A 919 21.38 3.16 -11.09
CA SER A 919 20.87 3.74 -9.85
C SER A 919 19.35 3.83 -9.90
N LYS A 920 18.70 3.35 -8.84
CA LYS A 920 17.23 3.31 -8.66
C LYS A 920 16.48 2.90 -9.93
N ASN A 921 16.83 1.74 -10.49
CA ASN A 921 16.27 1.27 -11.75
C ASN A 921 14.77 0.89 -11.65
N THR A 922 13.88 1.88 -11.68
CA THR A 922 12.42 1.68 -11.56
C THR A 922 11.81 0.92 -12.73
N GLU A 923 12.53 0.77 -13.84
CA GLU A 923 12.08 -0.05 -14.98
C GLU A 923 11.93 -1.53 -14.61
N VAL A 924 12.71 -2.03 -13.65
CA VAL A 924 12.54 -3.40 -13.13
C VAL A 924 11.14 -3.58 -12.54
N LEU A 925 10.67 -2.61 -11.74
CA LEU A 925 9.34 -2.66 -11.13
C LEU A 925 8.24 -2.53 -12.18
N LYS A 926 8.40 -1.59 -13.12
CA LYS A 926 7.46 -1.40 -14.24
C LYS A 926 7.27 -2.68 -15.06
N LEU A 927 8.36 -3.29 -15.52
CA LEU A 927 8.31 -4.49 -16.34
C LEU A 927 7.75 -5.70 -15.58
N ALA A 928 8.15 -5.88 -14.32
CA ALA A 928 7.59 -6.95 -13.47
C ALA A 928 6.08 -6.76 -13.25
N SER A 929 5.61 -5.51 -13.08
CA SER A 929 4.18 -5.20 -12.96
C SER A 929 3.40 -5.55 -14.23
N GLU A 930 3.95 -5.18 -15.39
CA GLU A 930 3.34 -5.38 -16.70
C GLU A 930 3.22 -6.86 -17.05
N LEU A 931 4.29 -7.64 -16.83
CA LEU A 931 4.29 -9.09 -16.95
C LEU A 931 3.24 -9.72 -16.04
N THR A 932 3.15 -9.30 -14.78
CA THR A 932 2.18 -9.86 -13.83
C THR A 932 0.74 -9.58 -14.27
N ARG A 933 0.44 -8.37 -14.76
CA ARG A 933 -0.90 -8.02 -15.26
C ARG A 933 -1.27 -8.86 -16.50
N LYS A 934 -0.35 -8.96 -17.47
CA LYS A 934 -0.55 -9.78 -18.68
C LYS A 934 -0.80 -11.26 -18.38
N LEU A 935 -0.19 -11.77 -17.31
CA LEU A 935 -0.35 -13.17 -16.84
C LEU A 935 -1.51 -13.37 -15.85
N GLN A 936 -2.38 -12.36 -15.71
CA GLN A 936 -3.50 -12.36 -14.76
C GLN A 936 -3.08 -12.68 -13.31
N GLY A 937 -1.86 -12.30 -12.92
CA GLY A 937 -1.33 -12.48 -11.57
C GLY A 937 -1.87 -11.44 -10.57
N ILE A 938 -1.50 -11.61 -9.31
CA ILE A 938 -1.87 -10.70 -8.21
C ILE A 938 -0.71 -9.70 -7.98
N ARG A 939 -1.06 -8.42 -7.88
CA ARG A 939 -0.12 -7.30 -7.68
C ARG A 939 -0.16 -6.79 -6.25
N PHE A 940 1.00 -6.73 -5.61
CA PHE A 940 1.20 -6.10 -4.32
C PHE A 940 2.24 -4.98 -4.41
N THR A 941 2.00 -3.86 -3.73
CA THR A 941 2.96 -2.76 -3.60
C THR A 941 3.24 -2.46 -2.14
N SER A 942 4.52 -2.51 -1.76
CA SER A 942 4.96 -2.41 -0.38
C SER A 942 6.13 -1.46 -0.18
N CYS A 943 6.11 -0.78 0.96
CA CYS A 943 7.23 -0.01 1.51
C CYS A 943 7.16 -0.05 3.03
N LYS A 944 8.02 0.69 3.74
CA LYS A 944 8.04 0.73 5.21
C LYS A 944 6.67 0.88 5.88
N SER A 945 5.77 1.69 5.32
CA SER A 945 4.47 2.02 5.92
C SER A 945 3.26 1.94 4.97
N ALA A 946 3.47 1.56 3.71
CA ALA A 946 2.43 1.52 2.66
C ALA A 946 1.64 2.83 2.45
N LYS A 947 2.21 3.97 2.83
CA LYS A 947 1.57 5.29 2.76
C LYS A 947 2.08 6.12 1.58
N ASP A 948 3.26 6.73 1.72
CA ASP A 948 3.77 7.77 0.80
C ASP A 948 4.39 7.19 -0.48
N ARG A 949 5.48 6.41 -0.35
CA ARG A 949 6.18 5.83 -1.52
C ARG A 949 5.30 4.90 -2.34
N THR A 950 4.41 4.15 -1.68
CA THR A 950 3.45 3.27 -2.37
C THR A 950 2.41 4.09 -3.12
N ALA A 951 1.94 5.22 -2.58
CA ALA A 951 1.06 6.12 -3.34
C ALA A 951 1.74 6.60 -4.63
N MET A 952 3.03 6.98 -4.54
CA MET A 952 3.77 7.42 -5.72
C MET A 952 3.88 6.31 -6.78
N SER A 953 4.13 5.07 -6.37
CA SER A 953 4.25 3.94 -7.31
C SER A 953 2.92 3.57 -7.97
N ILE A 954 1.85 3.48 -7.18
CA ILE A 954 0.53 3.02 -7.66
C ILE A 954 -0.09 4.01 -8.62
N THR A 955 -0.07 5.29 -8.30
CA THR A 955 -0.61 6.32 -9.21
C THR A 955 0.19 6.35 -10.51
N LEU A 956 1.49 6.05 -10.45
CA LEU A 956 2.33 5.97 -11.64
C LEU A 956 1.97 4.74 -12.49
N GLU A 957 1.77 3.57 -11.87
CA GLU A 957 1.30 2.36 -12.56
C GLU A 957 -0.08 2.55 -13.19
N GLN A 958 -1.02 3.16 -12.47
CA GLN A 958 -2.35 3.49 -12.97
C GLN A 958 -2.31 4.38 -14.21
N VAL A 959 -1.51 5.46 -14.19
CA VAL A 959 -1.41 6.36 -15.35
C VAL A 959 -0.66 5.68 -16.52
N TYR A 960 0.32 4.81 -16.26
CA TYR A 960 0.89 3.98 -17.31
C TYR A 960 -0.13 3.05 -17.96
N ILE A 961 -1.00 2.40 -17.17
CA ILE A 961 -2.09 1.57 -17.69
C ILE A 961 -3.03 2.41 -18.56
N LEU A 962 -3.42 3.60 -18.11
CA LEU A 962 -4.26 4.50 -18.91
C LEU A 962 -3.61 4.87 -20.25
N GLN A 963 -2.30 5.12 -20.27
CA GLN A 963 -1.56 5.43 -21.50
C GLN A 963 -1.38 4.22 -22.42
N GLN A 964 -1.06 3.05 -21.86
CA GLN A 964 -0.69 1.87 -22.63
C GLN A 964 -1.91 1.08 -23.13
N GLU A 965 -2.97 1.01 -22.32
CA GLU A 965 -4.13 0.13 -22.56
C GLU A 965 -5.42 0.89 -22.92
N HIS A 966 -5.49 2.21 -22.64
CA HIS A 966 -6.72 3.01 -22.82
C HIS A 966 -6.52 4.28 -23.65
N ASP A 967 -5.37 4.45 -24.31
CA ASP A 967 -5.09 5.60 -25.20
C ASP A 967 -5.21 6.98 -24.51
N LEU A 968 -4.72 7.08 -23.26
CA LEU A 968 -4.52 8.38 -22.62
C LEU A 968 -3.49 9.19 -23.41
N ALA A 969 -3.87 10.41 -23.82
CA ALA A 969 -3.00 11.29 -24.59
C ALA A 969 -1.69 11.60 -23.84
N SER A 970 -0.55 11.49 -24.54
CA SER A 970 0.78 11.60 -23.92
C SER A 970 1.06 12.94 -23.23
N HIS A 971 0.46 14.04 -23.70
CA HIS A 971 0.61 15.36 -23.09
C HIS A 971 -0.16 15.50 -21.76
N VAL A 972 -1.16 14.65 -21.51
CA VAL A 972 -1.98 14.62 -20.29
C VAL A 972 -1.32 13.79 -19.18
N PHE A 973 -0.33 12.94 -19.51
CA PHE A 973 0.30 12.00 -18.56
C PHE A 973 0.70 12.64 -17.23
N THR A 974 1.46 13.74 -17.27
CA THR A 974 1.94 14.42 -16.06
C THR A 974 0.78 15.04 -15.27
N GLN A 975 -0.20 15.64 -15.97
CA GLN A 975 -1.38 16.22 -15.34
C GLN A 975 -2.23 15.15 -14.65
N ALA A 976 -2.45 14.02 -15.31
CA ALA A 976 -3.15 12.87 -14.74
C ALA A 976 -2.44 12.39 -13.46
N LEU A 977 -1.13 12.18 -13.54
CA LEU A 977 -0.31 11.73 -12.41
C LEU A 977 -0.39 12.68 -11.21
N ASP A 978 -0.29 13.98 -11.46
CA ASP A 978 -0.43 14.99 -10.41
C ASP A 978 -1.84 15.00 -9.82
N CYS A 979 -2.87 14.91 -10.67
CA CYS A 979 -4.28 14.88 -10.25
C CYS A 979 -4.60 13.65 -9.37
N PHE A 980 -4.18 12.44 -9.75
CA PHE A 980 -4.32 11.24 -8.89
C PHE A 980 -3.63 11.44 -7.53
N ARG A 981 -2.47 12.09 -7.49
CA ARG A 981 -1.73 12.32 -6.25
C ARG A 981 -2.31 13.42 -5.37
N SER A 982 -2.93 14.45 -5.95
CA SER A 982 -3.51 15.59 -5.23
C SER A 982 -4.98 15.43 -4.87
N GLU A 983 -5.76 14.75 -5.71
CA GLU A 983 -7.22 14.64 -5.61
C GLU A 983 -7.72 13.19 -5.48
N GLY A 984 -6.86 12.21 -5.72
CA GLY A 984 -7.16 10.79 -5.60
C GLY A 984 -7.29 10.28 -4.17
N VAL A 985 -7.56 8.99 -4.05
CA VAL A 985 -7.87 8.33 -2.76
C VAL A 985 -6.67 8.23 -1.82
N ARG A 986 -5.44 8.36 -2.34
CA ARG A 986 -4.20 8.15 -1.57
C ARG A 986 -3.93 9.22 -0.51
N ARG A 987 -4.54 10.41 -0.61
CA ARG A 987 -4.51 11.42 0.47
C ARG A 987 -5.45 11.09 1.63
N GLU A 988 -6.50 10.31 1.40
CA GLU A 988 -7.29 9.78 2.51
C GLU A 988 -6.50 8.71 3.26
N ASN A 989 -5.61 7.98 2.57
CA ASN A 989 -4.70 7.04 3.24
C ASN A 989 -3.76 7.78 4.21
N THR A 990 -3.24 8.95 3.84
CA THR A 990 -2.41 9.75 4.75
C THR A 990 -3.21 10.25 5.95
N LEU A 991 -4.45 10.71 5.73
CA LEU A 991 -5.36 11.10 6.81
C LEU A 991 -5.62 9.94 7.79
N LYS A 992 -6.04 8.77 7.29
CA LYS A 992 -6.35 7.62 8.15
C LYS A 992 -5.13 7.10 8.94
N ASN A 993 -3.92 7.35 8.44
CA ASN A 993 -2.69 6.86 9.06
C ASN A 993 -2.03 7.83 10.05
N ILE A 994 -2.08 9.14 9.76
CA ILE A 994 -1.35 10.18 10.53
C ILE A 994 -2.19 11.43 10.85
N GLY A 995 -3.48 11.44 10.51
CA GLY A 995 -4.38 12.54 10.82
C GLY A 995 -4.29 13.75 9.88
N CYS A 996 -3.51 13.68 8.79
CA CYS A 996 -3.44 14.76 7.81
C CYS A 996 -3.38 14.27 6.35
N ARG A 997 -3.93 15.06 5.42
CA ARG A 997 -3.90 14.81 3.97
C ARG A 997 -2.62 15.31 3.30
N LYS A 998 -1.45 15.03 3.88
CA LYS A 998 -0.13 15.39 3.33
C LYS A 998 0.80 14.17 3.31
N TYR A 999 1.55 14.03 2.22
CA TYR A 999 2.63 13.06 2.14
C TYR A 999 3.81 13.50 3.00
N ALA A 1000 4.39 12.57 3.75
CA ALA A 1000 5.49 12.83 4.68
C ALA A 1000 6.85 12.86 3.97
N PHE A 1001 7.01 13.76 3.00
CA PHE A 1001 8.29 14.07 2.35
C PHE A 1001 8.70 15.50 2.69
N ASN A 1002 9.99 15.71 2.94
CA ASN A 1002 10.56 17.05 3.00
C ASN A 1002 11.22 17.44 1.66
N SER A 1003 11.36 18.74 1.40
CA SER A 1003 11.87 19.24 0.11
C SER A 1003 13.29 18.73 -0.22
N PHE A 1004 14.10 18.47 0.80
CA PHE A 1004 15.46 17.92 0.62
C PHE A 1004 15.42 16.44 0.21
N GLN A 1005 14.57 15.63 0.83
CA GLN A 1005 14.38 14.21 0.49
C GLN A 1005 13.93 14.03 -0.96
N LEU A 1006 13.07 14.92 -1.46
CA LEU A 1006 12.58 14.86 -2.84
C LEU A 1006 13.69 15.03 -3.89
N LEU A 1007 14.83 15.65 -3.55
CA LEU A 1007 15.99 15.72 -4.46
C LEU A 1007 16.53 14.33 -4.81
N TYR A 1008 16.38 13.37 -3.91
CA TYR A 1008 16.85 11.99 -4.07
C TYR A 1008 15.78 11.05 -4.62
N VAL A 1009 14.52 11.48 -4.74
CA VAL A 1009 13.43 10.68 -5.31
C VAL A 1009 13.41 10.87 -6.84
N PRO A 1010 13.26 9.81 -7.66
CA PRO A 1010 13.10 9.92 -9.11
C PRO A 1010 11.97 10.88 -9.48
N LYS A 1011 12.12 11.65 -10.57
CA LYS A 1011 11.16 12.72 -10.94
C LYS A 1011 9.70 12.24 -10.99
N LEU A 1012 9.45 11.10 -11.62
CA LEU A 1012 8.10 10.53 -11.74
C LEU A 1012 7.54 9.99 -10.41
N TYR A 1013 8.36 9.85 -9.37
CA TYR A 1013 7.94 9.42 -8.02
C TYR A 1013 7.79 10.59 -7.04
N ARG A 1014 7.83 11.84 -7.51
CA ARG A 1014 7.67 13.02 -6.66
C ARG A 1014 6.19 13.41 -6.55
N PRO A 1015 5.70 13.72 -5.34
CA PRO A 1015 4.37 14.29 -5.16
C PRO A 1015 4.32 15.72 -5.72
N PRO A 1016 3.15 16.18 -6.19
CA PRO A 1016 2.98 17.56 -6.65
C PRO A 1016 3.12 18.56 -5.49
N ASN A 1017 3.53 19.79 -5.79
CA ASN A 1017 3.71 20.83 -4.79
C ASN A 1017 2.40 21.12 -4.02
N GLY A 1018 2.53 21.41 -2.72
CA GLY A 1018 1.40 21.62 -1.80
C GLY A 1018 0.81 20.33 -1.20
N THR A 1019 1.17 19.15 -1.71
CA THR A 1019 0.63 17.87 -1.21
C THR A 1019 1.53 17.14 -0.22
N TYR A 1020 2.74 17.65 0.02
CA TYR A 1020 3.73 17.07 0.93
C TYR A 1020 4.22 18.08 1.97
N GLY A 1021 4.83 17.61 3.05
CA GLY A 1021 5.47 18.47 4.05
C GLY A 1021 6.09 17.71 5.21
N ASN A 1022 6.67 18.46 6.16
CA ASN A 1022 7.23 17.93 7.39
C ASN A 1022 6.12 17.50 8.35
N VAL A 1023 5.49 16.37 8.07
CA VAL A 1023 4.52 15.75 8.99
C VAL A 1023 5.17 14.52 9.60
N GLN A 1024 5.39 14.58 10.92
CA GLN A 1024 5.90 13.44 11.68
C GLN A 1024 4.74 12.51 12.03
N GLY A 1025 4.92 11.21 11.80
CA GLY A 1025 3.98 10.15 12.18
C GLY A 1025 4.67 8.82 12.43
#